data_AF-L0AVZ7-F1
#
_entry.id   AF-L0AVZ7-F1
#
_cell.length_a   1.000
_cell.length_b   1.000
_cell.length_c   1.000
_cell.angle_alpha   90.00
_cell.angle_beta   90.00
_cell.angle_gamma   90.00
#
_symmetry.space_group_name_H-M   'P 1'
#
loop_
_entity.id
_entity.type
_entity.pdbx_description
1 polymer ?
#
loop_
_entity_poly.entity_id
_entity_poly.type
_entity_poly.pdbx_seq_one_letter_code
_entity_poly.pdbx_strand_id
1 'polypeptide(L)'
;MLPSPSGVIIDISQSPDGKETSKIYGGLNGQDIKLGRSEDPKDSGFWKFKHVKNGGKPFKIANVTYKDNESIQLSELQINDHDDIKHLAVWYWNNDPDLGAPLLIEIFKNGLYTYHYNKGNNEWRPLPENPYSKTPLSGKPLEAQLEYLNCQHYKSVILDLSKNISEGTRAYCCVYHNTRHKVTVSKDFVTVDSSSLPFYKHHIGVGTTLSGIKYYLNGETNDKRGVKLSGYPFPIPDVKAVYAVYCKDGAPKLLYIEKTRGTGWFKQNTSDIWIEVLDGVPGPDKTGKGGSSDGFKQLVGALNDAGCLSHQPLSPQTSSSGVTINIKQHTAKPGSTIYPSGSGFWKFIHIKNSPGDQSFEVEKVIFGDNSKDITREIGISPNDKITQLSVWYWKGDQGMTNPLLVEVLKDGKYTYTSNKGGGGNNLTWQQLPRRDSESYPLQGEALEQELDNLNCYNNNGVTIDLSYSKSTPGRSYCCYKHEHEKRNQGKVTVTVEKVSCTSHISSSLTYYKHEANAGKWKVAAIKYNDSKGDRKRITAKDLQFPIYGPASISVFYCQRKPVLIHVESNGNPRVKSWYKQRDGDTWEETLNGAPNPDEIDDGFKQLVEELRSVGCRNLKTHAEPSKPSSRPGIDSDPGLRGPKGEKDPQTITYPAIPTPEVRQEASPGSSEVPQTPHKPAVKETASGDTTPTPQNPTPSISNPHDGAINPEDQGKTAKDTTDSASSPNLKNKLLDLLDYKILFLLLILLLLLMLAVRRRRRKKYLNLLLKLLVLLMLILLLMLNLNLEDTLVKNSLK
;
A
#
# COMPACT_ATOMS: atom_id res chain seq x y z
N MET A 1 53.09 36.79 -2.94
CA MET A 1 51.88 35.99 -2.63
C MET A 1 51.55 35.19 -3.88
N LEU A 2 51.55 33.86 -3.79
CA LEU A 2 51.02 33.03 -4.88
C LEU A 2 49.53 33.34 -5.03
N PRO A 3 49.00 33.52 -6.24
CA PRO A 3 47.56 33.71 -6.44
C PRO A 3 46.83 32.54 -5.78
N SER A 4 45.83 32.85 -4.94
CA SER A 4 45.02 31.80 -4.32
C SER A 4 44.41 30.94 -5.43
N PRO A 5 44.52 29.60 -5.35
CA PRO A 5 44.03 28.74 -6.41
C PRO A 5 42.55 29.02 -6.63
N SER A 6 42.20 29.34 -7.87
CA SER A 6 40.83 29.65 -8.27
C SER A 6 40.03 28.36 -8.40
N GLY A 7 39.53 27.82 -7.29
CA GLY A 7 38.68 26.63 -7.32
C GLY A 7 38.28 26.14 -5.92
N VAL A 8 37.31 25.23 -5.90
CA VAL A 8 36.75 24.67 -4.67
C VAL A 8 37.45 23.37 -4.31
N ILE A 9 37.64 23.10 -3.02
CA ILE A 9 38.11 21.80 -2.52
C ILE A 9 36.90 20.88 -2.36
N ILE A 10 36.91 19.75 -3.06
CA ILE A 10 35.88 18.73 -2.93
C ILE A 10 36.39 17.63 -1.99
N ASP A 11 35.84 17.59 -0.79
CA ASP A 11 36.03 16.46 0.13
C ASP A 11 34.96 15.41 -0.13
N ILE A 12 35.39 14.27 -0.70
CA ILE A 12 34.49 13.17 -1.06
C ILE A 12 34.12 12.29 0.14
N SER A 13 34.73 12.49 1.31
CA SER A 13 34.35 11.84 2.58
C SER A 13 33.20 12.56 3.30
N GLN A 14 32.76 13.72 2.78
CA GLN A 14 31.62 14.45 3.33
C GLN A 14 30.31 13.68 3.14
N SER A 15 29.50 13.63 4.20
CA SER A 15 28.11 13.14 4.18
C SER A 15 27.17 14.15 4.84
N PRO A 16 25.91 14.29 4.40
CA PRO A 16 24.87 14.95 5.19
C PRO A 16 24.74 14.30 6.58
N ASP A 17 24.41 15.11 7.60
CA ASP A 17 24.35 14.64 8.98
C ASP A 17 23.09 13.80 9.23
N GLY A 18 23.26 12.60 9.80
CA GLY A 18 22.18 11.71 10.19
C GLY A 18 21.17 11.42 9.07
N LYS A 19 19.95 11.93 9.25
CA LYS A 19 18.79 11.70 8.36
C LYS A 19 18.68 12.71 7.21
N GLU A 20 19.51 13.75 7.18
CA GLU A 20 19.45 14.75 6.12
C GLU A 20 19.81 14.13 4.77
N THR A 21 19.20 14.63 3.71
CA THR A 21 19.50 14.21 2.33
C THR A 21 20.43 15.18 1.62
N SER A 22 20.74 16.33 2.23
CA SER A 22 21.69 17.29 1.65
C SER A 22 22.30 18.22 2.69
N LYS A 23 23.52 18.70 2.44
CA LYS A 23 24.16 19.78 3.19
C LYS A 23 24.92 20.75 2.27
N ILE A 24 25.30 21.92 2.78
CA ILE A 24 26.13 22.89 2.06
C ILE A 24 27.48 23.04 2.78
N TYR A 25 28.59 23.08 2.04
CA TYR A 25 29.94 23.28 2.61
C TYR A 25 30.85 24.08 1.65
N GLY A 26 32.01 24.56 2.13
CA GLY A 26 33.03 25.23 1.31
C GLY A 26 32.89 26.76 1.15
N GLY A 27 32.11 27.41 2.02
CA GLY A 27 31.58 28.78 1.84
C GLY A 27 32.51 29.99 1.92
N LEU A 28 33.75 29.87 1.47
CA LEU A 28 34.57 31.07 1.25
C LEU A 28 34.30 31.62 -0.16
N ASN A 29 33.97 32.90 -0.27
CA ASN A 29 33.85 33.65 -1.53
C ASN A 29 32.79 33.12 -2.53
N GLY A 30 31.65 32.61 -2.04
CA GLY A 30 30.56 32.14 -2.91
C GLY A 30 30.87 30.83 -3.65
N GLN A 31 31.79 30.04 -3.10
CA GLN A 31 32.17 28.71 -3.58
C GLN A 31 31.41 27.58 -2.86
N ASP A 32 30.27 27.89 -2.25
CA ASP A 32 29.41 26.90 -1.60
C ASP A 32 29.10 25.72 -2.52
N ILE A 33 29.30 24.51 -2.01
CA ILE A 33 28.96 23.24 -2.64
C ILE A 33 27.77 22.65 -1.90
N LYS A 34 26.70 22.40 -2.64
CA LYS A 34 25.57 21.58 -2.20
C LYS A 34 25.91 20.11 -2.43
N LEU A 35 25.97 19.35 -1.34
CA LEU A 35 26.11 17.91 -1.32
C LEU A 35 24.72 17.27 -1.19
N GLY A 36 24.34 16.38 -2.10
CA GLY A 36 23.12 15.57 -2.01
C GLY A 36 23.44 14.08 -1.84
N ARG A 37 22.70 13.37 -1.00
CA ARG A 37 22.74 11.93 -0.81
C ARG A 37 21.50 11.27 -1.39
N SER A 38 21.69 10.22 -2.19
CA SER A 38 20.61 9.40 -2.76
C SER A 38 21.07 7.96 -2.96
N GLU A 39 20.16 6.99 -3.02
CA GLU A 39 20.50 5.62 -3.45
C GLU A 39 20.37 5.53 -4.97
N ASP A 40 21.46 5.19 -5.67
CA ASP A 40 21.49 5.15 -7.13
C ASP A 40 22.47 4.06 -7.63
N PRO A 41 22.00 2.98 -8.26
CA PRO A 41 20.60 2.72 -8.63
C PRO A 41 19.69 2.50 -7.42
N LYS A 42 18.39 2.71 -7.60
CA LYS A 42 17.40 2.46 -6.54
C LYS A 42 17.44 1.00 -6.07
N ASP A 43 17.32 0.79 -4.76
CA ASP A 43 17.32 -0.53 -4.10
C ASP A 43 18.57 -1.38 -4.45
N SER A 44 19.72 -0.74 -4.70
CA SER A 44 20.98 -1.41 -5.05
C SER A 44 21.92 -1.60 -3.86
N GLY A 45 21.67 -0.90 -2.76
CA GLY A 45 22.58 -0.84 -1.62
C GLY A 45 23.79 0.08 -1.84
N PHE A 46 23.74 1.00 -2.81
CA PHE A 46 24.81 1.96 -3.07
C PHE A 46 24.35 3.40 -2.85
N TRP A 47 25.05 4.12 -1.97
CA TRP A 47 24.83 5.54 -1.76
C TRP A 47 25.63 6.36 -2.77
N LYS A 48 24.96 7.30 -3.42
CA LYS A 48 25.53 8.34 -4.28
C LYS A 48 25.56 9.67 -3.54
N PHE A 49 26.73 10.28 -3.50
CA PHE A 49 27.00 11.59 -2.92
C PHE A 49 27.34 12.55 -4.05
N LYS A 50 26.41 13.45 -4.38
CA LYS A 50 26.51 14.37 -5.51
C LYS A 50 26.86 15.77 -5.04
N HIS A 51 28.00 16.28 -5.48
CA HIS A 51 28.54 17.60 -5.21
C HIS A 51 28.21 18.53 -6.40
N VAL A 52 27.45 19.59 -6.13
CA VAL A 52 27.05 20.60 -7.11
C VAL A 52 27.29 21.98 -6.52
N LYS A 53 27.74 22.96 -7.30
CA LYS A 53 27.80 24.35 -6.81
C LYS A 53 26.42 24.80 -6.35
N ASN A 54 26.35 25.52 -5.24
CA ASN A 54 25.11 26.16 -4.81
C ASN A 54 24.60 27.10 -5.92
N GLY A 55 23.32 26.95 -6.29
CA GLY A 55 22.72 27.63 -7.45
C GLY A 55 22.97 26.96 -8.82
N GLY A 56 23.64 25.80 -8.89
CA GLY A 56 23.70 24.95 -10.09
C GLY A 56 24.62 25.42 -11.22
N LYS A 57 25.42 26.47 -10.99
CA LYS A 57 26.41 26.96 -11.98
C LYS A 57 27.64 26.03 -12.02
N PRO A 58 28.36 25.96 -13.15
CA PRO A 58 29.65 25.27 -13.18
C PRO A 58 30.66 25.88 -12.20
N PHE A 59 31.65 25.08 -11.80
CA PHE A 59 32.72 25.45 -10.87
C PHE A 59 34.06 24.81 -11.27
N LYS A 60 35.16 25.41 -10.82
CA LYS A 60 36.51 24.86 -10.93
C LYS A 60 36.81 24.07 -9.65
N ILE A 61 37.51 22.94 -9.78
CA ILE A 61 37.98 22.15 -8.64
C ILE A 61 39.46 22.49 -8.41
N ALA A 62 39.78 23.01 -7.23
CA ALA A 62 41.18 23.25 -6.84
C ALA A 62 41.84 21.97 -6.34
N ASN A 63 41.09 21.13 -5.62
CA ASN A 63 41.57 19.85 -5.13
C ASN A 63 40.42 18.88 -4.86
N VAL A 64 40.70 17.58 -4.90
CA VAL A 64 39.81 16.53 -4.39
C VAL A 64 40.52 15.85 -3.22
N THR A 65 39.84 15.72 -2.09
CA THR A 65 40.41 15.15 -0.86
C THR A 65 39.54 14.01 -0.34
N TYR A 66 40.15 13.06 0.36
CA TYR A 66 39.46 11.92 0.95
C TYR A 66 40.13 11.49 2.25
N LYS A 67 39.45 11.64 3.40
CA LYS A 67 39.93 11.34 4.78
C LYS A 67 41.29 11.98 5.12
N ASP A 68 41.39 12.60 6.29
CA ASP A 68 42.66 13.22 6.76
C ASP A 68 43.34 14.18 5.76
N ASN A 69 42.55 14.77 4.85
CA ASN A 69 43.01 15.60 3.73
C ASN A 69 44.00 14.93 2.76
N GLU A 70 43.95 13.60 2.59
CA GLU A 70 44.72 12.95 1.53
C GLU A 70 44.25 13.47 0.17
N SER A 71 45.18 14.06 -0.58
CA SER A 71 44.92 14.69 -1.86
C SER A 71 44.88 13.65 -2.97
N ILE A 72 43.76 13.58 -3.69
CA ILE A 72 43.65 12.81 -4.92
C ILE A 72 44.17 13.68 -6.07
N GLN A 73 45.13 13.16 -6.83
CA GLN A 73 45.72 13.89 -7.94
C GLN A 73 44.66 14.15 -9.02
N LEU A 74 44.45 15.42 -9.38
CA LEU A 74 43.44 15.81 -10.39
C LEU A 74 43.71 15.16 -11.75
N SER A 75 44.97 14.89 -12.08
CA SER A 75 45.37 14.18 -13.30
C SER A 75 44.87 12.72 -13.35
N GLU A 76 44.73 12.03 -12.21
CA GLU A 76 44.14 10.68 -12.15
C GLU A 76 42.64 10.69 -12.46
N LEU A 77 41.97 11.78 -12.08
CA LEU A 77 40.57 12.09 -12.40
C LEU A 77 40.41 12.80 -13.75
N GLN A 78 41.51 12.97 -14.49
CA GLN A 78 41.58 13.70 -15.76
C GLN A 78 41.03 15.13 -15.69
N ILE A 79 40.99 15.77 -14.51
CA ILE A 79 40.51 17.15 -14.30
C ILE A 79 41.66 18.13 -14.55
N ASN A 80 41.42 19.12 -15.42
CA ASN A 80 42.31 20.26 -15.61
C ASN A 80 41.81 21.47 -14.79
N ASP A 81 42.72 22.37 -14.43
CA ASP A 81 42.44 23.62 -13.73
C ASP A 81 41.45 24.54 -14.48
N HIS A 82 41.42 24.44 -15.81
CA HIS A 82 40.50 25.17 -16.67
C HIS A 82 39.17 24.45 -16.95
N ASP A 83 38.89 23.27 -16.39
CA ASP A 83 37.64 22.56 -16.67
C ASP A 83 36.43 23.17 -15.93
N ASP A 84 35.32 23.39 -16.65
CA ASP A 84 34.04 23.77 -16.04
C ASP A 84 33.28 22.51 -15.59
N ILE A 85 33.35 22.22 -14.29
CA ILE A 85 32.68 21.07 -13.69
C ILE A 85 31.24 21.45 -13.33
N LYS A 86 30.27 20.68 -13.82
CA LYS A 86 28.85 20.85 -13.46
C LYS A 86 28.49 20.09 -12.18
N HIS A 87 29.00 18.86 -12.04
CA HIS A 87 28.92 18.10 -10.80
C HIS A 87 30.01 17.04 -10.71
N LEU A 88 30.28 16.60 -9.48
CA LEU A 88 31.07 15.42 -9.15
C LEU A 88 30.20 14.52 -8.27
N ALA A 89 30.11 13.23 -8.57
CA ALA A 89 29.38 12.28 -7.73
C ALA A 89 30.28 11.11 -7.33
N VAL A 90 30.10 10.61 -6.10
CA VAL A 90 30.86 9.47 -5.57
C VAL A 90 29.91 8.41 -5.04
N TRP A 91 30.21 7.15 -5.32
CA TRP A 91 29.44 6.01 -4.81
C TRP A 91 30.15 5.29 -3.70
N TYR A 92 29.39 4.92 -2.68
CA TYR A 92 29.81 4.11 -1.55
C TYR A 92 28.86 2.94 -1.37
N TRP A 93 29.36 1.86 -0.77
CA TRP A 93 28.49 0.80 -0.29
C TRP A 93 27.71 1.28 0.93
N ASN A 94 26.41 1.01 1.00
CA ASN A 94 25.56 1.56 2.05
C ASN A 94 25.83 0.99 3.46
N ASN A 95 26.51 -0.15 3.54
CA ASN A 95 26.94 -0.77 4.79
C ASN A 95 28.38 -0.42 5.19
N ASP A 96 28.97 0.58 4.52
CA ASP A 96 30.21 1.24 4.94
C ASP A 96 29.85 2.60 5.57
N PRO A 97 29.48 2.64 6.87
CA PRO A 97 29.00 3.85 7.53
C PRO A 97 30.08 4.93 7.62
N ASP A 98 31.36 4.53 7.62
CA ASP A 98 32.51 5.42 7.74
C ASP A 98 32.98 5.96 6.38
N LEU A 99 32.29 5.61 5.29
CA LEU A 99 32.68 5.94 3.92
C LEU A 99 34.17 5.60 3.68
N GLY A 100 34.63 4.47 4.23
CA GLY A 100 36.01 3.97 4.26
C GLY A 100 36.56 3.42 2.96
N ALA A 101 35.73 3.10 1.97
CA ALA A 101 36.22 2.83 0.62
C ALA A 101 35.24 3.34 -0.45
N PRO A 102 35.49 4.50 -1.06
CA PRO A 102 34.71 4.97 -2.20
C PRO A 102 34.91 4.01 -3.37
N LEU A 103 33.84 3.72 -4.10
CA LEU A 103 33.86 2.74 -5.18
C LEU A 103 34.12 3.41 -6.53
N LEU A 104 33.31 4.40 -6.87
CA LEU A 104 33.25 5.01 -8.20
C LEU A 104 33.11 6.53 -8.06
N ILE A 105 33.76 7.28 -8.95
CA ILE A 105 33.59 8.72 -9.14
C ILE A 105 33.03 8.96 -10.55
N GLU A 106 32.01 9.82 -10.65
CA GLU A 106 31.48 10.38 -11.89
C GLU A 106 31.77 11.88 -11.91
N ILE A 107 32.29 12.38 -13.03
CA ILE A 107 32.52 13.81 -13.25
C ILE A 107 31.76 14.22 -14.50
N PHE A 108 30.94 15.27 -14.38
CA PHE A 108 30.25 15.86 -15.53
C PHE A 108 30.86 17.22 -15.86
N LYS A 109 31.55 17.30 -17.00
CA LYS A 109 32.27 18.50 -17.46
C LYS A 109 32.23 18.61 -18.97
N ASN A 110 32.19 19.83 -19.51
CA ASN A 110 32.16 20.07 -20.96
C ASN A 110 31.07 19.29 -21.72
N GLY A 111 29.96 18.95 -21.04
CA GLY A 111 28.86 18.15 -21.60
C GLY A 111 29.14 16.64 -21.69
N LEU A 112 30.22 16.16 -21.09
CA LEU A 112 30.63 14.76 -21.07
C LEU A 112 30.73 14.22 -19.64
N TYR A 113 30.42 12.94 -19.49
CA TYR A 113 30.62 12.16 -18.28
C TYR A 113 31.92 11.37 -18.39
N THR A 114 32.74 11.43 -17.34
CA THR A 114 33.89 10.54 -17.13
C THR A 114 33.70 9.76 -15.83
N TYR A 115 34.20 8.52 -15.81
CA TYR A 115 34.06 7.60 -14.69
C TYR A 115 35.42 7.09 -14.25
N HIS A 116 35.67 7.12 -12.94
CA HIS A 116 36.92 6.66 -12.35
C HIS A 116 36.59 5.69 -11.22
N TYR A 117 37.21 4.51 -11.22
CA TYR A 117 37.03 3.53 -10.16
C TYR A 117 38.24 3.50 -9.23
N ASN A 118 37.97 3.23 -7.96
CA ASN A 118 39.01 3.08 -6.96
C ASN A 118 39.65 1.69 -7.08
N LYS A 119 40.97 1.64 -7.21
CA LYS A 119 41.76 0.39 -7.25
C LYS A 119 42.18 -0.08 -5.85
N GLY A 120 41.91 0.72 -4.82
CA GLY A 120 42.41 0.55 -3.45
C GLY A 120 43.54 1.54 -3.16
N ASN A 121 43.81 1.80 -1.88
CA ASN A 121 44.83 2.75 -1.43
C ASN A 121 44.70 4.15 -2.07
N ASN A 122 43.47 4.59 -2.33
CA ASN A 122 43.14 5.87 -2.96
C ASN A 122 43.74 6.07 -4.37
N GLU A 123 44.12 4.98 -5.07
CA GLU A 123 44.51 5.03 -6.49
C GLU A 123 43.28 5.00 -7.40
N TRP A 124 43.18 5.98 -8.31
CA TRP A 124 42.04 6.07 -9.23
C TRP A 124 42.43 5.73 -10.67
N ARG A 125 41.55 5.02 -11.37
CA ARG A 125 41.73 4.66 -12.79
C ARG A 125 40.48 4.98 -13.59
N PRO A 126 40.63 5.47 -14.84
CA PRO A 126 39.49 5.67 -15.72
C PRO A 126 38.82 4.33 -16.04
N LEU A 127 37.49 4.34 -16.13
CA LEU A 127 36.71 3.17 -16.50
C LEU A 127 36.89 2.89 -18.01
N PRO A 128 37.46 1.74 -18.42
CA PRO A 128 37.93 1.52 -19.79
C PRO A 128 36.82 1.43 -20.84
N GLU A 129 35.63 0.93 -20.47
CA GLU A 129 34.51 0.74 -21.40
C GLU A 129 33.77 2.06 -21.72
N ASN A 130 34.03 3.14 -20.98
CA ASN A 130 33.36 4.42 -21.18
C ASN A 130 34.18 5.61 -20.66
N PRO A 131 35.34 5.93 -21.27
CA PRO A 131 36.17 7.02 -20.78
C PRO A 131 35.50 8.38 -20.94
N TYR A 132 34.65 8.55 -21.98
CA TYR A 132 33.90 9.77 -22.26
C TYR A 132 32.52 9.45 -22.84
N SER A 133 31.46 9.78 -22.11
CA SER A 133 30.08 9.57 -22.56
C SER A 133 29.30 10.86 -22.65
N LYS A 134 28.41 10.98 -23.65
CA LYS A 134 27.37 12.03 -23.64
C LYS A 134 26.21 11.69 -22.71
N THR A 135 26.05 10.41 -22.36
CA THR A 135 24.97 9.91 -21.50
C THR A 135 25.53 9.34 -20.20
N PRO A 136 24.86 9.55 -19.06
CA PRO A 136 25.34 8.99 -17.80
C PRO A 136 25.24 7.46 -17.79
N LEU A 137 26.27 6.81 -17.24
CA LEU A 137 26.21 5.41 -16.83
C LEU A 137 25.11 5.27 -15.79
N SER A 138 24.08 4.50 -16.12
CA SER A 138 22.87 4.38 -15.30
C SER A 138 22.27 2.99 -15.43
N GLY A 139 21.34 2.64 -14.54
CA GLY A 139 20.65 1.34 -14.55
C GLY A 139 21.60 0.16 -14.34
N LYS A 140 21.38 -0.92 -15.10
CA LYS A 140 22.10 -2.20 -14.94
C LYS A 140 23.62 -2.09 -15.18
N PRO A 141 24.13 -1.37 -16.20
CA PRO A 141 25.57 -1.17 -16.36
C PRO A 141 26.24 -0.51 -15.14
N LEU A 142 25.62 0.54 -14.58
CA LEU A 142 26.12 1.17 -13.36
C LEU A 142 26.10 0.20 -12.18
N GLU A 143 24.97 -0.49 -11.97
CA GLU A 143 24.82 -1.47 -10.89
C GLU A 143 25.88 -2.57 -10.94
N ALA A 144 26.10 -3.15 -12.12
CA ALA A 144 27.09 -4.21 -12.31
C ALA A 144 28.52 -3.73 -12.01
N GLN A 145 28.85 -2.48 -12.36
CA GLN A 145 30.13 -1.88 -12.04
C GLN A 145 30.30 -1.67 -10.52
N LEU A 146 29.26 -1.19 -9.84
CA LEU A 146 29.29 -0.99 -8.39
C LEU A 146 29.37 -2.33 -7.65
N GLU A 147 28.65 -3.36 -8.10
CA GLU A 147 28.73 -4.72 -7.59
C GLU A 147 30.12 -5.33 -7.75
N TYR A 148 30.74 -5.11 -8.92
CA TYR A 148 32.13 -5.52 -9.17
C TYR A 148 33.09 -4.89 -8.15
N LEU A 149 33.01 -3.57 -7.99
CA LEU A 149 33.87 -2.83 -7.06
C LEU A 149 33.60 -3.22 -5.60
N ASN A 150 32.34 -3.49 -5.24
CA ASN A 150 31.97 -3.97 -3.92
C ASN A 150 32.53 -5.38 -3.64
N CYS A 151 32.47 -6.30 -4.62
CA CYS A 151 33.12 -7.61 -4.54
C CYS A 151 34.63 -7.48 -4.36
N GLN A 152 35.28 -6.51 -5.00
CA GLN A 152 36.72 -6.25 -4.86
C GLN A 152 37.10 -5.72 -3.48
N HIS A 153 36.44 -4.65 -3.03
CA HIS A 153 36.86 -3.91 -1.84
C HIS A 153 36.36 -4.53 -0.53
N TYR A 154 35.12 -5.01 -0.51
CA TYR A 154 34.46 -5.48 0.73
C TYR A 154 34.35 -6.99 0.86
N LYS A 155 34.88 -7.73 -0.12
CA LYS A 155 34.66 -9.18 -0.26
C LYS A 155 33.18 -9.55 -0.12
N SER A 156 32.29 -8.74 -0.69
CA SER A 156 30.85 -8.94 -0.58
C SER A 156 30.20 -9.21 -1.93
N VAL A 157 29.16 -10.04 -1.96
CA VAL A 157 28.43 -10.40 -3.18
C VAL A 157 26.95 -10.07 -3.08
N ILE A 158 26.38 -9.57 -4.17
CA ILE A 158 24.95 -9.50 -4.39
C ILE A 158 24.59 -10.66 -5.32
N LEU A 159 23.68 -11.54 -4.90
CA LEU A 159 23.24 -12.67 -5.73
C LEU A 159 22.21 -12.22 -6.76
N ASP A 160 22.41 -12.60 -8.01
CA ASP A 160 21.40 -12.47 -9.06
C ASP A 160 20.72 -13.82 -9.28
N LEU A 161 19.52 -13.95 -8.72
CA LEU A 161 18.67 -15.12 -8.81
C LEU A 161 17.78 -15.10 -10.05
N SER A 162 18.10 -14.32 -11.07
CA SER A 162 17.39 -14.42 -12.36
C SER A 162 17.53 -15.83 -12.90
N LYS A 163 16.44 -16.37 -13.46
CA LYS A 163 16.38 -17.76 -13.88
C LYS A 163 17.43 -18.10 -14.95
N ASN A 164 17.62 -17.21 -15.93
CA ASN A 164 18.63 -17.37 -16.98
C ASN A 164 20.07 -17.38 -16.43
N ILE A 165 20.35 -16.63 -15.37
CA ILE A 165 21.65 -16.66 -14.68
C ILE A 165 21.80 -17.98 -13.91
N SER A 166 20.75 -18.39 -13.20
CA SER A 166 20.75 -19.60 -12.40
C SER A 166 20.88 -20.88 -13.25
N GLU A 167 20.26 -20.89 -14.43
CA GLU A 167 20.32 -22.00 -15.38
C GLU A 167 21.66 -22.12 -16.10
N GLY A 168 22.42 -21.02 -16.21
CA GLY A 168 23.64 -20.98 -17.00
C GLY A 168 24.83 -21.77 -16.46
N THR A 169 24.71 -22.43 -15.30
CA THR A 169 25.79 -23.15 -14.57
C THR A 169 27.11 -22.37 -14.42
N ARG A 170 27.05 -21.05 -14.56
CA ARG A 170 28.22 -20.17 -14.52
C ARG A 170 28.49 -19.74 -13.10
N ALA A 171 29.74 -19.88 -12.71
CA ALA A 171 30.23 -19.23 -11.52
C ALA A 171 30.35 -17.71 -11.80
N TYR A 172 29.99 -16.89 -10.82
CA TYR A 172 30.08 -15.44 -10.91
C TYR A 172 30.58 -14.86 -9.58
N CYS A 173 31.37 -13.79 -9.60
CA CYS A 173 31.38 -12.84 -8.47
C CYS A 173 30.74 -11.54 -8.92
N CYS A 174 31.07 -11.21 -10.17
CA CYS A 174 30.79 -10.05 -10.96
C CYS A 174 31.32 -10.38 -12.38
N VAL A 175 30.91 -9.62 -13.40
CA VAL A 175 31.19 -9.90 -14.83
C VAL A 175 32.69 -10.04 -15.15
N TYR A 176 33.57 -9.44 -14.35
CA TYR A 176 34.98 -9.23 -14.70
C TYR A 176 36.00 -10.16 -13.98
N HIS A 177 35.57 -11.17 -13.21
CA HIS A 177 36.51 -12.17 -12.64
C HIS A 177 36.44 -13.49 -13.37
N ASN A 178 37.44 -13.76 -14.22
CA ASN A 178 37.56 -15.03 -14.94
C ASN A 178 38.27 -16.14 -14.15
N THR A 179 38.86 -15.85 -12.98
CA THR A 179 39.74 -16.83 -12.29
C THR A 179 39.40 -17.09 -10.83
N ARG A 180 38.51 -16.30 -10.19
CA ARG A 180 38.15 -16.42 -8.77
C ARG A 180 36.69 -16.11 -8.54
N HIS A 181 35.81 -16.96 -9.06
CA HIS A 181 34.39 -16.83 -8.84
C HIS A 181 34.08 -17.05 -7.34
N LYS A 182 33.37 -16.10 -6.73
CA LYS A 182 32.94 -16.22 -5.33
C LYS A 182 31.58 -16.88 -5.19
N VAL A 183 30.82 -16.95 -6.27
CA VAL A 183 29.55 -17.66 -6.34
C VAL A 183 29.67 -18.75 -7.39
N THR A 184 29.34 -19.98 -7.04
CA THR A 184 29.17 -21.07 -8.01
C THR A 184 27.70 -21.49 -8.03
N VAL A 185 27.17 -21.77 -9.22
CA VAL A 185 25.77 -22.19 -9.37
C VAL A 185 25.70 -23.63 -9.83
N SER A 186 24.95 -24.45 -9.09
CA SER A 186 24.63 -25.82 -9.47
C SER A 186 23.13 -26.04 -9.48
N LYS A 187 22.63 -26.75 -10.49
CA LYS A 187 21.25 -27.25 -10.55
C LYS A 187 21.19 -28.64 -9.95
N ASP A 188 20.22 -28.88 -9.10
CA ASP A 188 19.93 -30.20 -8.54
C ASP A 188 18.40 -30.34 -8.34
N PHE A 189 17.94 -31.49 -7.85
CA PHE A 189 16.54 -31.81 -7.72
C PHE A 189 16.22 -32.36 -6.32
N VAL A 190 15.08 -31.94 -5.78
CA VAL A 190 14.45 -32.67 -4.68
C VAL A 190 13.62 -33.78 -5.30
N THR A 191 14.03 -35.03 -5.12
CA THR A 191 13.32 -36.21 -5.64
C THR A 191 12.63 -36.97 -4.52
N VAL A 192 11.34 -37.22 -4.68
CA VAL A 192 10.53 -38.11 -3.83
C VAL A 192 9.64 -38.92 -4.76
N ASP A 193 9.81 -40.25 -4.75
CA ASP A 193 9.17 -41.18 -5.67
C ASP A 193 9.40 -40.77 -7.14
N SER A 194 8.33 -40.58 -7.92
CA SER A 194 8.37 -40.10 -9.31
C SER A 194 8.34 -38.57 -9.43
N SER A 195 8.19 -37.84 -8.31
CA SER A 195 8.13 -36.38 -8.31
C SER A 195 9.53 -35.78 -8.16
N SER A 196 9.78 -34.74 -8.96
CA SER A 196 11.06 -34.02 -8.96
C SER A 196 10.82 -32.52 -8.99
N LEU A 197 11.52 -31.79 -8.12
CA LEU A 197 11.45 -30.34 -8.01
C LEU A 197 12.84 -29.74 -8.20
N PRO A 198 13.12 -29.04 -9.32
CA PRO A 198 14.42 -28.44 -9.55
C PRO A 198 14.67 -27.27 -8.60
N PHE A 199 15.91 -27.16 -8.13
CA PHE A 199 16.40 -25.99 -7.43
C PHE A 199 17.80 -25.61 -7.93
N TYR A 200 18.19 -24.37 -7.67
CA TYR A 200 19.49 -23.83 -8.04
C TYR A 200 20.22 -23.38 -6.79
N LYS A 201 21.36 -23.98 -6.50
CA LYS A 201 22.22 -23.68 -5.35
C LYS A 201 23.28 -22.68 -5.79
N HIS A 202 23.25 -21.49 -5.22
CA HIS A 202 24.26 -20.44 -5.34
C HIS A 202 25.20 -20.55 -4.14
N HIS A 203 26.29 -21.30 -4.28
CA HIS A 203 27.28 -21.48 -3.23
C HIS A 203 28.19 -20.25 -3.14
N ILE A 204 28.36 -19.72 -1.94
CA ILE A 204 29.17 -18.52 -1.65
C ILE A 204 30.50 -18.96 -1.03
N GLY A 205 31.61 -18.48 -1.62
CA GLY A 205 32.96 -18.80 -1.18
C GLY A 205 33.25 -18.31 0.24
N VAL A 206 34.06 -19.08 0.98
CA VAL A 206 34.42 -18.80 2.38
C VAL A 206 34.97 -17.39 2.55
N GLY A 207 34.55 -16.70 3.62
CA GLY A 207 34.96 -15.33 3.92
C GLY A 207 34.31 -14.25 3.04
N THR A 208 33.27 -14.61 2.29
CA THR A 208 32.48 -13.67 1.48
C THR A 208 31.15 -13.37 2.16
N THR A 209 30.79 -12.09 2.25
CA THR A 209 29.53 -11.65 2.88
C THR A 209 28.44 -11.49 1.83
N LEU A 210 27.22 -11.97 2.10
CA LEU A 210 26.06 -11.74 1.24
C LEU A 210 25.50 -10.33 1.49
N SER A 211 25.70 -9.38 0.57
CA SER A 211 25.23 -7.98 0.71
C SER A 211 23.84 -7.74 0.14
N GLY A 212 23.32 -8.65 -0.67
CA GLY A 212 22.00 -8.49 -1.26
C GLY A 212 21.60 -9.68 -2.10
N ILE A 213 20.32 -9.73 -2.43
CA ILE A 213 19.75 -10.68 -3.38
C ILE A 213 18.83 -9.89 -4.32
N LYS A 214 18.95 -10.13 -5.63
CA LYS A 214 18.08 -9.54 -6.65
C LYS A 214 17.67 -10.59 -7.68
N TYR A 215 16.65 -10.28 -8.46
CA TYR A 215 16.31 -11.03 -9.68
C TYR A 215 15.55 -10.15 -10.67
N TYR A 216 15.53 -10.56 -11.93
CA TYR A 216 14.81 -9.92 -13.03
C TYR A 216 13.71 -10.86 -13.52
N LEU A 217 12.48 -10.36 -13.62
CA LEU A 217 11.35 -11.12 -14.16
C LEU A 217 11.59 -11.40 -15.66
N ASN A 218 11.37 -12.64 -16.10
CA ASN A 218 11.56 -13.07 -17.49
C ASN A 218 12.99 -12.84 -18.08
N GLY A 219 13.98 -12.52 -17.23
CA GLY A 219 15.30 -12.09 -17.68
C GLY A 219 15.33 -10.69 -18.31
N GLU A 220 14.22 -9.94 -18.27
CA GLU A 220 14.14 -8.58 -18.77
C GLU A 220 14.80 -7.60 -17.81
N THR A 221 15.69 -6.76 -18.32
CA THR A 221 16.59 -5.94 -17.49
C THR A 221 15.90 -4.81 -16.73
N ASN A 222 14.64 -4.48 -17.07
CA ASN A 222 13.93 -3.34 -16.51
C ASN A 222 13.09 -3.69 -15.28
N ASP A 223 12.76 -4.97 -15.09
CA ASP A 223 11.92 -5.45 -13.98
C ASP A 223 12.76 -6.02 -12.83
N LYS A 224 13.73 -5.22 -12.37
CA LYS A 224 14.57 -5.56 -11.22
C LYS A 224 13.71 -5.65 -9.95
N ARG A 225 13.87 -6.74 -9.21
CA ARG A 225 13.31 -6.93 -7.87
C ARG A 225 14.44 -7.17 -6.87
N GLY A 226 14.57 -6.28 -5.89
CA GLY A 226 15.40 -6.52 -4.72
C GLY A 226 14.66 -7.41 -3.72
N VAL A 227 15.34 -8.39 -3.13
CA VAL A 227 14.79 -9.29 -2.12
C VAL A 227 15.08 -8.71 -0.74
N LYS A 228 14.05 -8.56 0.09
CA LYS A 228 14.12 -8.14 1.50
C LYS A 228 13.66 -9.30 2.38
N LEU A 229 14.61 -9.93 3.08
CA LEU A 229 14.34 -11.06 3.98
C LEU A 229 13.85 -10.52 5.33
N SER A 230 12.60 -10.81 5.69
CA SER A 230 12.02 -10.37 6.97
C SER A 230 12.81 -10.94 8.14
N GLY A 231 13.29 -10.08 9.04
CA GLY A 231 14.11 -10.46 10.19
C GLY A 231 15.61 -10.62 9.89
N TYR A 232 16.03 -10.50 8.64
CA TYR A 232 17.43 -10.67 8.23
C TYR A 232 17.89 -9.48 7.37
N PRO A 233 18.33 -8.37 8.01
CA PRO A 233 18.87 -7.24 7.27
C PRO A 233 20.17 -7.65 6.55
N PHE A 234 20.36 -7.13 5.35
CA PHE A 234 21.66 -7.20 4.69
C PHE A 234 22.63 -6.20 5.34
N PRO A 235 23.93 -6.52 5.40
CA PRO A 235 24.56 -7.73 4.90
C PRO A 235 24.36 -8.93 5.84
N ILE A 236 24.27 -10.13 5.28
CA ILE A 236 24.14 -11.37 6.05
C ILE A 236 25.52 -12.05 6.11
N PRO A 237 26.16 -12.12 7.29
CA PRO A 237 27.44 -12.80 7.44
C PRO A 237 27.28 -14.32 7.39
N ASP A 238 28.38 -15.02 7.13
CA ASP A 238 28.50 -16.48 7.22
C ASP A 238 27.49 -17.30 6.39
N VAL A 239 26.98 -16.73 5.30
CA VAL A 239 26.15 -17.46 4.33
C VAL A 239 27.03 -18.37 3.49
N LYS A 240 26.74 -19.67 3.51
CA LYS A 240 27.43 -20.70 2.72
C LYS A 240 26.79 -20.90 1.35
N ALA A 241 25.46 -20.83 1.28
CA ALA A 241 24.73 -20.98 0.03
C ALA A 241 23.34 -20.37 0.12
N VAL A 242 22.80 -19.98 -1.04
CA VAL A 242 21.38 -19.64 -1.22
C VAL A 242 20.80 -20.58 -2.26
N TYR A 243 19.68 -21.21 -1.93
CA TYR A 243 18.98 -22.11 -2.83
C TYR A 243 17.73 -21.39 -3.33
N ALA A 244 17.53 -21.37 -4.64
CA ALA A 244 16.36 -20.76 -5.25
C ALA A 244 15.50 -21.83 -5.94
N VAL A 245 14.22 -21.84 -5.62
CA VAL A 245 13.20 -22.68 -6.27
C VAL A 245 12.29 -21.78 -7.08
N TYR A 246 12.12 -22.13 -8.35
CA TYR A 246 11.43 -21.32 -9.35
C TYR A 246 10.12 -21.96 -9.75
N CYS A 247 9.21 -21.11 -10.20
CA CYS A 247 7.94 -21.55 -10.76
C CYS A 247 7.91 -21.36 -12.28
N LYS A 248 6.80 -21.72 -12.92
CA LYS A 248 6.69 -21.68 -14.38
C LYS A 248 6.85 -20.27 -14.97
N ASP A 249 6.48 -19.24 -14.20
CA ASP A 249 6.69 -17.82 -14.52
C ASP A 249 8.16 -17.39 -14.52
N GLY A 250 9.07 -18.26 -14.07
CA GLY A 250 10.50 -18.01 -14.04
C GLY A 250 10.97 -17.10 -12.91
N ALA A 251 10.08 -16.68 -12.00
CA ALA A 251 10.46 -15.98 -10.79
C ALA A 251 10.86 -17.00 -9.70
N PRO A 252 11.88 -16.70 -8.86
CA PRO A 252 12.11 -17.46 -7.65
C PRO A 252 10.93 -17.23 -6.69
N LYS A 253 10.49 -18.29 -6.02
CA LYS A 253 9.30 -18.27 -5.13
C LYS A 253 9.58 -18.80 -3.73
N LEU A 254 10.59 -19.66 -3.60
CA LEU A 254 11.18 -20.04 -2.32
C LEU A 254 12.68 -19.84 -2.35
N LEU A 255 13.22 -19.38 -1.24
CA LEU A 255 14.65 -19.30 -0.97
C LEU A 255 14.97 -20.13 0.28
N TYR A 256 16.09 -20.84 0.27
CA TYR A 256 16.69 -21.39 1.49
C TYR A 256 18.04 -20.73 1.71
N ILE A 257 18.25 -20.13 2.88
CA ILE A 257 19.51 -19.47 3.23
C ILE A 257 20.29 -20.40 4.16
N GLU A 258 21.37 -20.98 3.65
CA GLU A 258 22.27 -21.83 4.43
C GLU A 258 23.38 -20.98 5.05
N LYS A 259 23.40 -20.85 6.38
CA LYS A 259 24.47 -20.16 7.12
C LYS A 259 25.26 -21.14 7.97
N THR A 260 26.39 -20.68 8.51
CA THR A 260 27.13 -21.44 9.53
C THR A 260 26.34 -21.62 10.82
N ARG A 261 25.56 -20.60 11.22
CA ARG A 261 24.68 -20.65 12.39
C ARG A 261 23.26 -20.22 12.02
N GLY A 262 22.35 -21.18 12.08
CA GLY A 262 20.96 -21.02 11.66
C GLY A 262 20.77 -21.16 10.16
N THR A 263 19.60 -21.63 9.76
CA THR A 263 19.18 -21.79 8.37
C THR A 263 17.68 -21.56 8.32
N GLY A 264 17.14 -21.14 7.18
CA GLY A 264 15.71 -20.89 7.09
C GLY A 264 15.23 -20.87 5.66
N TRP A 265 13.99 -21.32 5.47
CA TRP A 265 13.25 -21.15 4.22
C TRP A 265 12.52 -19.81 4.25
N PHE A 266 12.45 -19.16 3.10
CA PHE A 266 11.73 -17.91 2.90
C PHE A 266 10.82 -18.04 1.69
N LYS A 267 9.56 -17.63 1.82
CA LYS A 267 8.63 -17.53 0.68
C LYS A 267 8.42 -16.09 0.26
N GLN A 268 8.22 -15.92 -1.04
CA GLN A 268 7.82 -14.64 -1.59
C GLN A 268 6.44 -14.26 -1.04
N ASN A 269 6.35 -13.11 -0.35
CA ASN A 269 5.09 -12.57 0.16
C ASN A 269 4.58 -11.44 -0.73
N THR A 270 5.44 -10.46 -1.02
CA THR A 270 5.24 -9.44 -2.06
C THR A 270 6.35 -9.56 -3.10
N SER A 271 6.36 -8.68 -4.11
CA SER A 271 7.43 -8.69 -5.11
C SER A 271 8.83 -8.55 -4.52
N ASP A 272 8.97 -7.82 -3.40
CA ASP A 272 10.26 -7.51 -2.75
C ASP A 272 10.38 -8.06 -1.32
N ILE A 273 9.28 -8.37 -0.62
CA ILE A 273 9.31 -8.86 0.77
C ILE A 273 9.17 -10.38 0.81
N TRP A 274 10.10 -10.99 1.53
CA TRP A 274 10.19 -12.43 1.75
C TRP A 274 10.05 -12.74 3.23
N ILE A 275 9.23 -13.72 3.58
CA ILE A 275 8.92 -14.09 4.96
C ILE A 275 9.42 -15.51 5.25
N GLU A 276 9.96 -15.72 6.46
CA GLU A 276 10.43 -17.03 6.89
C GLU A 276 9.26 -18.03 7.00
N VAL A 277 9.50 -19.25 6.54
CA VAL A 277 8.54 -20.36 6.50
C VAL A 277 9.25 -21.69 6.80
N LEU A 278 8.49 -22.77 6.92
CA LEU A 278 8.99 -24.15 6.97
C LEU A 278 10.06 -24.40 8.05
N ASP A 279 9.70 -24.15 9.31
CA ASP A 279 10.58 -24.43 10.44
C ASP A 279 10.91 -25.94 10.52
N GLY A 280 12.18 -26.25 10.78
CA GLY A 280 12.69 -27.61 10.85
C GLY A 280 12.84 -28.36 9.51
N VAL A 281 12.42 -27.79 8.37
CA VAL A 281 12.62 -28.41 7.06
C VAL A 281 14.06 -28.18 6.59
N PRO A 282 14.86 -29.22 6.32
CA PRO A 282 16.23 -29.04 5.89
C PRO A 282 16.32 -28.41 4.50
N GLY A 283 17.54 -27.99 4.13
CA GLY A 283 17.82 -27.47 2.78
C GLY A 283 17.49 -28.50 1.69
N PRO A 284 17.17 -28.05 0.47
CA PRO A 284 16.62 -28.93 -0.57
C PRO A 284 17.59 -30.02 -1.05
N ASP A 285 18.90 -29.86 -0.84
CA ASP A 285 19.90 -30.91 -1.12
C ASP A 285 19.90 -32.07 -0.12
N LYS A 286 19.26 -31.88 1.05
CA LYS A 286 19.04 -32.87 2.10
C LYS A 286 17.59 -33.37 2.12
N THR A 287 16.64 -32.54 1.69
CA THR A 287 15.24 -32.95 1.51
C THR A 287 15.14 -34.04 0.44
N GLY A 288 14.38 -35.12 0.71
CA GLY A 288 14.24 -36.27 -0.20
C GLY A 288 15.31 -37.36 -0.07
N LYS A 289 16.54 -37.00 0.33
CA LYS A 289 17.60 -37.99 0.63
C LYS A 289 17.36 -38.61 2.01
N GLY A 290 16.60 -39.71 2.03
CA GLY A 290 16.24 -40.44 3.26
C GLY A 290 14.73 -40.71 3.42
N GLY A 291 13.91 -40.47 2.40
CA GLY A 291 12.50 -40.89 2.40
C GLY A 291 11.54 -40.02 3.20
N SER A 292 11.94 -38.84 3.69
CA SER A 292 11.01 -37.90 4.34
C SER A 292 10.09 -37.24 3.30
N SER A 293 8.98 -37.90 2.97
CA SER A 293 7.94 -37.36 2.09
C SER A 293 7.29 -36.10 2.66
N ASP A 294 7.35 -35.90 3.98
CA ASP A 294 6.73 -34.76 4.66
C ASP A 294 7.46 -33.44 4.40
N GLY A 295 8.81 -33.44 4.36
CA GLY A 295 9.58 -32.25 4.00
C GLY A 295 9.29 -31.80 2.57
N PHE A 296 9.14 -32.76 1.64
CA PHE A 296 8.76 -32.47 0.26
C PHE A 296 7.33 -31.92 0.15
N LYS A 297 6.36 -32.51 0.86
CA LYS A 297 4.98 -32.01 0.91
C LYS A 297 4.92 -30.58 1.45
N GLN A 298 5.68 -30.28 2.51
CA GLN A 298 5.80 -28.94 3.06
C GLN A 298 6.39 -27.95 2.06
N LEU A 299 7.44 -28.34 1.34
CA LEU A 299 8.05 -27.53 0.30
C LEU A 299 7.08 -27.22 -0.85
N VAL A 300 6.36 -28.23 -1.33
CA VAL A 300 5.31 -28.06 -2.36
C VAL A 300 4.17 -27.19 -1.85
N GLY A 301 3.75 -27.34 -0.59
CA GLY A 301 2.75 -26.49 0.04
C GLY A 301 3.17 -25.02 0.07
N ALA A 302 4.42 -24.74 0.50
CA ALA A 302 4.95 -23.38 0.52
C ALA A 302 5.11 -22.76 -0.88
N LEU A 303 5.42 -23.58 -1.91
CA LEU A 303 5.40 -23.14 -3.30
C LEU A 303 3.99 -22.77 -3.75
N ASN A 304 3.00 -23.63 -3.47
CA ASN A 304 1.60 -23.38 -3.82
C ASN A 304 1.11 -22.07 -3.16
N ASP A 305 1.42 -21.87 -1.88
CA ASP A 305 1.15 -20.63 -1.15
C ASP A 305 1.80 -19.39 -1.80
N ALA A 306 2.96 -19.56 -2.44
CA ALA A 306 3.67 -18.50 -3.16
C ALA A 306 3.14 -18.30 -4.60
N GLY A 307 2.04 -18.96 -4.97
CA GLY A 307 1.38 -18.86 -6.28
C GLY A 307 1.85 -19.88 -7.32
N CYS A 308 2.60 -20.92 -6.92
CA CYS A 308 3.17 -21.90 -7.84
C CYS A 308 2.29 -23.13 -8.05
N LEU A 309 1.19 -22.96 -8.77
CA LEU A 309 0.18 -24.00 -8.95
C LEU A 309 0.63 -25.23 -9.78
N SER A 310 1.89 -25.30 -10.20
CA SER A 310 2.38 -26.32 -11.15
C SER A 310 2.87 -27.63 -10.55
N HIS A 311 3.07 -27.72 -9.23
CA HIS A 311 3.62 -28.91 -8.59
C HIS A 311 2.52 -29.67 -7.84
N GLN A 312 2.07 -30.80 -8.41
CA GLN A 312 1.10 -31.68 -7.76
C GLN A 312 1.73 -32.35 -6.53
N PRO A 313 1.18 -32.17 -5.30
CA PRO A 313 1.53 -33.02 -4.19
C PRO A 313 1.04 -34.44 -4.51
N LEU A 314 1.86 -35.43 -4.16
CA LEU A 314 1.51 -36.86 -4.24
C LEU A 314 0.14 -37.06 -3.57
N SER A 315 -0.83 -37.50 -4.36
CA SER A 315 -2.24 -37.62 -3.96
C SER A 315 -2.36 -38.60 -2.78
N PRO A 316 -2.76 -38.14 -1.57
CA PRO A 316 -3.23 -39.05 -0.55
C PRO A 316 -4.60 -39.57 -1.00
N GLN A 317 -4.81 -40.88 -0.94
CA GLN A 317 -6.16 -41.43 -1.04
C GLN A 317 -7.01 -40.85 0.10
N THR A 318 -7.86 -39.87 -0.20
CA THR A 318 -8.74 -39.22 0.78
C THR A 318 -10.14 -39.83 0.71
N SER A 319 -10.54 -40.46 1.81
CA SER A 319 -11.94 -40.43 2.26
C SER A 319 -12.39 -38.97 2.43
N SER A 320 -13.48 -38.59 1.78
CA SER A 320 -14.01 -37.23 1.65
C SER A 320 -14.72 -36.73 2.91
N SER A 321 -13.99 -36.40 3.97
CA SER A 321 -14.55 -35.61 5.07
C SER A 321 -14.39 -34.11 4.74
N GLY A 322 -15.49 -33.36 4.71
CA GLY A 322 -15.47 -31.90 4.51
C GLY A 322 -14.57 -31.18 5.54
N VAL A 323 -14.21 -29.93 5.23
CA VAL A 323 -13.28 -29.14 6.07
C VAL A 323 -14.04 -28.24 7.03
N THR A 324 -13.66 -28.25 8.31
CA THR A 324 -14.09 -27.23 9.28
C THR A 324 -13.09 -26.07 9.30
N ILE A 325 -13.56 -24.85 9.03
CA ILE A 325 -12.75 -23.61 8.97
C ILE A 325 -13.00 -22.78 10.22
N ASN A 326 -11.98 -22.54 11.04
CA ASN A 326 -12.07 -21.55 12.12
C ASN A 326 -11.57 -20.19 11.64
N ILE A 327 -12.47 -19.20 11.61
CA ILE A 327 -12.15 -17.86 11.15
C ILE A 327 -11.62 -16.96 12.26
N LYS A 328 -11.70 -17.34 13.54
CA LYS A 328 -11.04 -16.61 14.63
C LYS A 328 -9.55 -16.94 14.63
N GLN A 329 -8.73 -15.91 14.41
CA GLN A 329 -7.27 -16.03 14.51
C GLN A 329 -6.82 -15.42 15.84
N HIS A 330 -5.96 -16.11 16.58
CA HIS A 330 -5.44 -15.60 17.85
C HIS A 330 -4.31 -14.59 17.67
N THR A 331 -3.66 -14.58 16.51
CA THR A 331 -2.60 -13.65 16.10
C THR A 331 -2.59 -13.52 14.58
N ALA A 332 -2.01 -12.43 14.05
CA ALA A 332 -1.71 -12.34 12.62
C ALA A 332 -0.66 -13.41 12.26
N LYS A 333 -1.12 -14.55 11.77
CA LYS A 333 -0.28 -15.67 11.33
C LYS A 333 0.35 -15.39 9.95
N PRO A 334 1.43 -16.10 9.59
CA PRO A 334 1.93 -16.14 8.21
C PRO A 334 0.77 -16.48 7.25
N GLY A 335 0.37 -15.53 6.39
CA GLY A 335 -0.81 -15.64 5.52
C GLY A 335 -1.79 -14.47 5.61
N SER A 336 -1.71 -13.61 6.63
CA SER A 336 -2.46 -12.35 6.65
C SER A 336 -1.79 -11.28 5.78
N THR A 337 -2.57 -10.59 4.95
CA THR A 337 -2.09 -9.43 4.18
C THR A 337 -2.78 -8.15 4.64
N ILE A 338 -2.08 -7.01 4.58
CA ILE A 338 -2.72 -5.70 4.78
C ILE A 338 -3.44 -5.36 3.48
N TYR A 339 -4.77 -5.43 3.47
CA TYR A 339 -5.55 -5.18 2.27
C TYR A 339 -6.85 -4.40 2.56
N PRO A 340 -7.09 -3.28 1.84
CA PRO A 340 -6.22 -2.64 0.85
C PRO A 340 -4.85 -2.22 1.43
N SER A 341 -3.83 -2.08 0.59
CA SER A 341 -2.47 -1.73 1.07
C SER A 341 -2.52 -0.41 1.87
N GLY A 342 -1.91 -0.40 3.05
CA GLY A 342 -1.93 0.75 3.97
C GLY A 342 -3.25 0.99 4.71
N SER A 343 -4.27 0.14 4.54
CA SER A 343 -5.64 0.42 5.03
C SER A 343 -5.87 0.23 6.54
N GLY A 344 -4.94 -0.39 7.26
CA GLY A 344 -5.14 -0.75 8.66
C GLY A 344 -6.07 -1.96 8.86
N PHE A 345 -6.42 -2.67 7.79
CA PHE A 345 -7.20 -3.91 7.83
C PHE A 345 -6.33 -5.11 7.45
N TRP A 346 -6.55 -6.23 8.14
CA TRP A 346 -5.99 -7.53 7.82
C TRP A 346 -6.99 -8.33 6.98
N LYS A 347 -6.54 -8.93 5.88
CA LYS A 347 -7.28 -9.94 5.11
C LYS A 347 -6.64 -11.31 5.35
N PHE A 348 -7.45 -12.26 5.81
CA PHE A 348 -7.10 -13.68 5.90
C PHE A 348 -7.80 -14.41 4.77
N ILE A 349 -7.10 -15.32 4.11
CA ILE A 349 -7.61 -16.05 2.95
C ILE A 349 -7.46 -17.55 3.23
N HIS A 350 -8.57 -18.27 3.11
CA HIS A 350 -8.66 -19.72 3.19
C HIS A 350 -8.92 -20.26 1.80
N ILE A 351 -7.99 -21.06 1.29
CA ILE A 351 -8.04 -21.75 0.00
C ILE A 351 -7.62 -23.20 0.19
N LYS A 352 -7.99 -24.06 -0.77
CA LYS A 352 -7.48 -25.43 -0.80
C LYS A 352 -6.03 -25.43 -1.29
N ASN A 353 -5.12 -26.01 -0.52
CA ASN A 353 -3.70 -26.10 -0.86
C ASN A 353 -3.38 -27.20 -1.90
N SER A 354 -4.37 -27.63 -2.69
CA SER A 354 -4.24 -28.72 -3.67
C SER A 354 -4.32 -28.18 -5.12
N PRO A 355 -3.35 -28.50 -5.98
CA PRO A 355 -3.39 -28.17 -7.41
C PRO A 355 -4.37 -29.09 -8.13
N GLY A 356 -5.36 -28.49 -8.77
CA GLY A 356 -6.49 -29.16 -9.41
C GLY A 356 -7.75 -28.36 -9.19
N ASP A 357 -8.86 -29.05 -8.94
CA ASP A 357 -10.10 -28.43 -8.47
C ASP A 357 -9.79 -27.60 -7.21
N GLN A 358 -9.71 -26.28 -7.41
CA GLN A 358 -9.44 -25.28 -6.36
C GLN A 358 -10.59 -25.22 -5.36
N SER A 359 -11.71 -25.88 -5.66
CA SER A 359 -12.82 -25.98 -4.73
C SER A 359 -12.59 -27.04 -3.64
N PHE A 360 -13.04 -26.74 -2.44
CA PHE A 360 -13.06 -27.64 -1.30
C PHE A 360 -14.45 -27.65 -0.66
N GLU A 361 -14.85 -28.82 -0.15
CA GLU A 361 -16.12 -28.99 0.55
C GLU A 361 -16.00 -28.45 1.97
N VAL A 362 -16.88 -27.52 2.31
CA VAL A 362 -16.94 -26.92 3.64
C VAL A 362 -17.91 -27.72 4.49
N GLU A 363 -17.42 -28.37 5.53
CA GLU A 363 -18.29 -28.99 6.53
C GLU A 363 -18.92 -27.90 7.40
N LYS A 364 -18.07 -27.05 8.00
CA LYS A 364 -18.47 -25.96 8.90
C LYS A 364 -17.53 -24.77 8.80
N VAL A 365 -18.06 -23.58 9.04
CA VAL A 365 -17.29 -22.37 9.34
C VAL A 365 -17.63 -21.94 10.75
N ILE A 366 -16.63 -21.89 11.61
CA ILE A 366 -16.79 -21.57 13.03
C ILE A 366 -16.06 -20.29 13.41
N PHE A 367 -16.60 -19.57 14.40
CA PHE A 367 -15.94 -18.44 15.05
C PHE A 367 -15.81 -18.68 16.55
N GLY A 368 -14.69 -18.28 17.14
CA GLY A 368 -14.51 -18.36 18.58
C GLY A 368 -13.93 -19.69 19.06
N ASP A 369 -13.58 -19.72 20.34
CA ASP A 369 -13.17 -20.95 21.03
C ASP A 369 -14.41 -21.80 21.36
N ASN A 370 -15.57 -21.15 21.42
CA ASN A 370 -16.88 -21.77 21.61
C ASN A 370 -17.43 -22.40 20.31
N SER A 371 -16.65 -22.36 19.21
CA SER A 371 -16.97 -22.99 17.92
C SER A 371 -18.36 -22.63 17.40
N LYS A 372 -18.75 -21.34 17.46
CA LYS A 372 -20.05 -20.92 16.93
C LYS A 372 -20.07 -21.16 15.42
N ASP A 373 -20.95 -22.05 14.98
CA ASP A 373 -21.19 -22.33 13.56
C ASP A 373 -21.91 -21.15 12.89
N ILE A 374 -21.25 -20.54 11.91
CA ILE A 374 -21.77 -19.42 11.11
C ILE A 374 -21.96 -19.81 9.64
N THR A 375 -21.81 -21.09 9.28
CA THR A 375 -21.78 -21.59 7.89
C THR A 375 -22.96 -21.06 7.08
N ARG A 376 -24.18 -21.25 7.61
CA ARG A 376 -25.42 -20.79 6.94
C ARG A 376 -25.58 -19.28 6.95
N GLU A 377 -25.08 -18.61 7.99
CA GLU A 377 -25.19 -17.14 8.11
C GLU A 377 -24.34 -16.41 7.06
N ILE A 378 -23.24 -17.02 6.60
CA ILE A 378 -22.38 -16.49 5.53
C ILE A 378 -22.73 -17.00 4.13
N GLY A 379 -23.87 -17.70 3.98
CA GLY A 379 -24.37 -18.17 2.68
C GLY A 379 -23.73 -19.47 2.18
N ILE A 380 -23.15 -20.28 3.08
CA ILE A 380 -22.60 -21.60 2.77
C ILE A 380 -23.53 -22.67 3.34
N SER A 381 -23.83 -23.71 2.56
CA SER A 381 -24.45 -24.95 3.03
C SER A 381 -23.37 -25.98 3.36
N PRO A 382 -23.55 -26.84 4.38
CA PRO A 382 -22.64 -27.95 4.60
C PRO A 382 -22.45 -28.78 3.33
N ASN A 383 -21.20 -29.13 3.02
CA ASN A 383 -20.73 -29.79 1.80
C ASN A 383 -20.76 -28.93 0.53
N ASP A 384 -21.01 -27.62 0.64
CA ASP A 384 -20.79 -26.72 -0.49
C ASP A 384 -19.32 -26.73 -0.87
N LYS A 385 -19.07 -26.81 -2.19
CA LYS A 385 -17.76 -26.61 -2.78
C LYS A 385 -17.53 -25.12 -2.98
N ILE A 386 -16.52 -24.56 -2.32
CA ILE A 386 -16.10 -23.16 -2.50
C ILE A 386 -14.64 -23.10 -2.91
N THR A 387 -14.24 -22.07 -3.64
CA THR A 387 -12.86 -21.86 -4.08
C THR A 387 -12.05 -21.07 -3.07
N GLN A 388 -12.68 -20.09 -2.41
CA GLN A 388 -12.02 -19.18 -1.49
C GLN A 388 -12.99 -18.69 -0.41
N LEU A 389 -12.49 -18.57 0.82
CA LEU A 389 -13.14 -17.83 1.89
C LEU A 389 -12.16 -16.81 2.45
N SER A 390 -12.51 -15.51 2.42
CA SER A 390 -11.69 -14.46 3.01
C SER A 390 -12.40 -13.77 4.16
N VAL A 391 -11.63 -13.32 5.15
CA VAL A 391 -12.14 -12.62 6.34
C VAL A 391 -11.31 -11.38 6.61
N TRP A 392 -11.97 -10.25 6.85
CA TRP A 392 -11.31 -9.00 7.20
C TRP A 392 -11.43 -8.68 8.68
N TYR A 393 -10.32 -8.26 9.27
CA TYR A 393 -10.23 -7.74 10.61
C TYR A 393 -9.62 -6.36 10.61
N TRP A 394 -9.94 -5.56 11.62
CA TRP A 394 -9.27 -4.29 11.82
C TRP A 394 -8.04 -4.46 12.71
N LYS A 395 -6.91 -3.86 12.33
CA LYS A 395 -5.63 -4.00 13.05
C LYS A 395 -5.69 -3.49 14.49
N GLY A 396 -6.56 -2.53 14.78
CA GLY A 396 -6.78 -2.04 16.15
C GLY A 396 -7.62 -2.97 17.04
N ASP A 397 -8.15 -4.07 16.50
CA ASP A 397 -8.76 -5.16 17.26
C ASP A 397 -7.72 -6.27 17.45
N GLN A 398 -6.85 -6.09 18.46
CA GLN A 398 -5.72 -6.99 18.71
C GLN A 398 -6.16 -8.43 19.00
N GLY A 399 -7.37 -8.62 19.54
CA GLY A 399 -7.92 -9.94 19.83
C GLY A 399 -8.68 -10.58 18.66
N MET A 400 -8.79 -9.88 17.51
CA MET A 400 -9.58 -10.32 16.34
C MET A 400 -10.97 -10.82 16.76
N THR A 401 -11.58 -10.10 17.70
CA THR A 401 -12.86 -10.43 18.30
C THR A 401 -14.05 -9.98 17.47
N ASN A 402 -13.81 -9.06 16.52
CA ASN A 402 -14.81 -8.42 15.68
C ASN A 402 -14.38 -8.53 14.20
N PRO A 403 -14.60 -9.69 13.55
CA PRO A 403 -14.45 -9.76 12.10
C PRO A 403 -15.42 -8.76 11.46
N LEU A 404 -14.99 -8.10 10.39
CA LEU A 404 -15.78 -7.07 9.73
C LEU A 404 -16.60 -7.65 8.60
N LEU A 405 -15.93 -8.37 7.69
CA LEU A 405 -16.46 -8.81 6.41
C LEU A 405 -15.98 -10.23 6.13
N VAL A 406 -16.84 -11.04 5.51
CA VAL A 406 -16.51 -12.34 4.92
C VAL A 406 -16.82 -12.29 3.43
N GLU A 407 -15.90 -12.79 2.61
CA GLU A 407 -16.04 -12.95 1.15
C GLU A 407 -15.96 -14.45 0.85
N VAL A 408 -16.96 -14.97 0.14
CA VAL A 408 -16.99 -16.36 -0.32
C VAL A 408 -16.99 -16.36 -1.84
N LEU A 409 -16.03 -17.04 -2.45
CA LEU A 409 -16.00 -17.32 -3.89
C LEU A 409 -16.53 -18.73 -4.14
N LYS A 410 -17.73 -18.82 -4.71
CA LYS A 410 -18.42 -20.07 -5.04
C LYS A 410 -18.89 -20.01 -6.49
N ASP A 411 -18.53 -21.00 -7.29
CA ASP A 411 -18.91 -21.09 -8.71
C ASP A 411 -18.57 -19.82 -9.52
N GLY A 412 -17.42 -19.20 -9.23
CA GLY A 412 -16.97 -17.95 -9.86
C GLY A 412 -17.74 -16.69 -9.41
N LYS A 413 -18.63 -16.80 -8.42
CA LYS A 413 -19.42 -15.69 -7.87
C LYS A 413 -18.96 -15.33 -6.46
N TYR A 414 -18.88 -14.04 -6.21
CA TYR A 414 -18.55 -13.50 -4.90
C TYR A 414 -19.79 -13.20 -4.08
N THR A 415 -19.85 -13.74 -2.85
CA THR A 415 -20.83 -13.38 -1.83
C THR A 415 -20.14 -12.66 -0.69
N TYR A 416 -20.69 -11.52 -0.27
CA TYR A 416 -20.16 -10.73 0.84
C TYR A 416 -21.14 -10.70 2.00
N THR A 417 -20.64 -11.04 3.17
CA THR A 417 -21.43 -11.07 4.40
C THR A 417 -20.73 -10.23 5.45
N SER A 418 -21.44 -9.24 5.98
CA SER A 418 -20.90 -8.30 6.97
C SER A 418 -21.38 -8.64 8.37
N ASN A 419 -20.53 -8.36 9.35
CA ASN A 419 -20.85 -8.52 10.76
C ASN A 419 -21.80 -7.39 11.23
N LYS A 420 -22.92 -7.75 11.84
CA LYS A 420 -23.93 -6.87 12.45
C LYS A 420 -23.61 -6.48 13.89
N GLY A 421 -22.41 -6.80 14.38
CA GLY A 421 -21.96 -6.49 15.73
C GLY A 421 -22.31 -7.59 16.73
N GLY A 422 -22.18 -7.28 18.02
CA GLY A 422 -22.49 -8.19 19.13
C GLY A 422 -21.25 -8.74 19.86
N GLY A 423 -20.11 -8.87 19.18
CA GLY A 423 -18.83 -9.33 19.75
C GLY A 423 -18.87 -10.77 20.31
N GLY A 424 -17.75 -11.50 20.21
CA GLY A 424 -17.63 -12.84 20.81
C GLY A 424 -18.70 -13.83 20.31
N ASN A 425 -19.51 -14.37 21.22
CA ASN A 425 -20.55 -15.38 20.89
C ASN A 425 -21.81 -14.78 20.26
N ASN A 426 -22.00 -13.46 20.34
CA ASN A 426 -23.20 -12.77 19.87
C ASN A 426 -23.05 -12.23 18.45
N LEU A 427 -21.99 -12.60 17.73
CA LEU A 427 -21.79 -12.20 16.33
C LEU A 427 -22.95 -12.64 15.48
N THR A 428 -23.57 -11.71 14.76
CA THR A 428 -24.61 -12.03 13.79
C THR A 428 -24.20 -11.48 12.45
N TRP A 429 -24.59 -12.18 11.38
CA TRP A 429 -24.15 -11.81 10.04
C TRP A 429 -25.31 -11.35 9.16
N GLN A 430 -25.00 -10.51 8.18
CA GLN A 430 -25.93 -10.08 7.15
C GLN A 430 -25.23 -10.00 5.81
N GLN A 431 -25.80 -10.68 4.83
CA GLN A 431 -25.38 -10.56 3.44
C GLN A 431 -25.53 -9.11 2.97
N LEU A 432 -24.48 -8.56 2.37
CA LEU A 432 -24.55 -7.24 1.76
C LEU A 432 -25.52 -7.27 0.57
N PRO A 433 -26.26 -6.19 0.31
CA PRO A 433 -27.18 -6.14 -0.82
C PRO A 433 -26.45 -6.46 -2.12
N ARG A 434 -27.11 -7.27 -2.95
CA ARG A 434 -26.59 -7.74 -4.23
C ARG A 434 -26.18 -6.53 -5.08
N ARG A 435 -24.89 -6.43 -5.40
CA ARG A 435 -24.42 -5.49 -6.42
C ARG A 435 -24.61 -6.15 -7.78
N ASP A 436 -24.88 -5.36 -8.81
CA ASP A 436 -25.27 -5.85 -10.15
C ASP A 436 -24.19 -6.68 -10.88
N SER A 437 -23.02 -6.89 -10.26
CA SER A 437 -21.97 -7.75 -10.78
C SER A 437 -21.33 -8.64 -9.69
N GLU A 438 -21.92 -9.81 -9.47
CA GLU A 438 -21.38 -10.87 -8.61
C GLU A 438 -20.06 -11.47 -9.12
N SER A 439 -19.70 -11.17 -10.38
CA SER A 439 -18.52 -11.71 -11.05
C SER A 439 -17.22 -10.99 -10.68
N TYR A 440 -17.29 -9.78 -10.11
CA TYR A 440 -16.10 -9.00 -9.76
C TYR A 440 -15.92 -8.87 -8.25
N PRO A 441 -14.67 -9.00 -7.75
CA PRO A 441 -14.41 -8.82 -6.34
C PRO A 441 -14.61 -7.36 -5.91
N LEU A 442 -15.07 -7.18 -4.67
CA LEU A 442 -15.12 -5.88 -4.03
C LEU A 442 -13.68 -5.44 -3.73
N GLN A 443 -13.20 -4.43 -4.46
CA GLN A 443 -11.81 -4.00 -4.40
C GLN A 443 -11.67 -2.47 -4.32
N GLY A 444 -10.45 -2.01 -4.04
CA GLY A 444 -10.11 -0.58 -4.03
C GLY A 444 -10.92 0.23 -3.01
N GLU A 445 -11.34 1.43 -3.42
CA GLU A 445 -12.05 2.38 -2.57
C GLU A 445 -13.38 1.83 -2.05
N ALA A 446 -14.16 1.14 -2.89
CA ALA A 446 -15.46 0.63 -2.50
C ALA A 446 -15.36 -0.45 -1.40
N LEU A 447 -14.30 -1.27 -1.42
CA LEU A 447 -14.01 -2.19 -0.32
C LEU A 447 -13.60 -1.43 0.93
N GLU A 448 -12.66 -0.50 0.79
CA GLU A 448 -12.12 0.23 1.93
C GLU A 448 -13.19 1.03 2.66
N GLN A 449 -14.12 1.66 1.92
CA GLN A 449 -15.24 2.39 2.49
C GLN A 449 -16.18 1.46 3.27
N GLU A 450 -16.48 0.27 2.74
CA GLU A 450 -17.29 -0.72 3.47
C GLU A 450 -16.60 -1.16 4.76
N LEU A 451 -15.29 -1.43 4.70
CA LEU A 451 -14.50 -1.78 5.89
C LEU A 451 -14.46 -0.64 6.92
N ASP A 452 -14.31 0.62 6.50
CA ASP A 452 -14.40 1.77 7.40
C ASP A 452 -15.78 1.89 8.06
N ASN A 453 -16.84 1.65 7.30
CA ASN A 453 -18.20 1.69 7.82
C ASN A 453 -18.45 0.61 8.86
N LEU A 454 -18.01 -0.62 8.57
CA LEU A 454 -18.08 -1.75 9.48
C LEU A 454 -17.18 -1.55 10.70
N ASN A 455 -16.05 -0.86 10.54
CA ASN A 455 -15.15 -0.55 11.66
C ASN A 455 -15.70 0.55 12.58
N CYS A 456 -16.32 1.62 12.05
CA CYS A 456 -17.07 2.59 12.87
C CYS A 456 -18.16 1.86 13.64
N TYR A 457 -18.90 0.95 12.98
CA TYR A 457 -20.02 0.25 13.59
C TYR A 457 -19.62 -0.80 14.64
N ASN A 458 -18.65 -1.67 14.34
CA ASN A 458 -18.31 -2.82 15.20
C ASN A 458 -17.20 -2.53 16.22
N ASN A 459 -16.26 -1.63 15.91
CA ASN A 459 -15.06 -1.41 16.72
C ASN A 459 -14.98 -0.02 17.33
N ASN A 460 -15.99 0.83 17.16
CA ASN A 460 -15.92 2.27 17.47
C ASN A 460 -14.72 2.98 16.80
N GLY A 461 -14.22 2.43 15.69
CA GLY A 461 -13.08 2.97 14.94
C GLY A 461 -13.55 3.90 13.84
N VAL A 462 -13.53 5.21 14.09
CA VAL A 462 -14.02 6.22 13.15
C VAL A 462 -12.93 6.64 12.17
N THR A 463 -13.30 6.85 10.92
CA THR A 463 -12.41 7.45 9.91
C THR A 463 -12.76 8.93 9.78
N ILE A 464 -11.79 9.79 10.07
CA ILE A 464 -11.95 11.25 9.91
C ILE A 464 -11.80 11.57 8.42
N ASP A 465 -12.83 12.20 7.84
CA ASP A 465 -12.87 12.59 6.44
C ASP A 465 -12.70 14.11 6.34
N LEU A 466 -11.50 14.53 5.99
CA LEU A 466 -11.10 15.91 5.77
C LEU A 466 -11.41 16.39 4.34
N SER A 467 -12.28 15.71 3.60
CA SER A 467 -12.81 16.27 2.35
C SER A 467 -13.53 17.58 2.63
N TYR A 468 -13.30 18.60 1.81
CA TYR A 468 -13.92 19.92 2.02
C TYR A 468 -15.46 19.86 2.08
N SER A 469 -16.09 18.93 1.33
CA SER A 469 -17.54 18.70 1.36
C SER A 469 -18.05 18.15 2.70
N LYS A 470 -17.19 17.50 3.49
CA LYS A 470 -17.48 16.98 4.83
C LYS A 470 -17.17 18.00 5.92
N SER A 471 -16.25 18.92 5.66
CA SER A 471 -15.89 20.05 6.53
C SER A 471 -16.89 21.20 6.46
N THR A 472 -18.19 20.95 6.41
CA THR A 472 -19.18 22.04 6.44
C THR A 472 -19.66 22.28 7.88
N PRO A 473 -19.74 23.55 8.35
CA PRO A 473 -20.11 23.85 9.73
C PRO A 473 -21.45 23.23 10.13
N GLY A 474 -21.53 22.75 11.38
CA GLY A 474 -22.76 22.18 11.94
C GLY A 474 -23.09 20.78 11.40
N ARG A 475 -22.19 20.17 10.61
CA ARG A 475 -22.31 18.77 10.24
C ARG A 475 -21.66 17.87 11.29
N SER A 476 -22.34 16.76 11.54
CA SER A 476 -21.76 15.61 12.23
C SER A 476 -21.80 14.42 11.29
N TYR A 477 -20.76 13.59 11.24
CA TYR A 477 -20.72 12.40 10.40
C TYR A 477 -20.16 11.17 11.15
N CYS A 478 -20.45 9.96 10.64
CA CYS A 478 -19.67 8.74 10.89
C CYS A 478 -19.78 7.84 9.66
N CYS A 479 -20.24 6.61 9.84
CA CYS A 479 -20.64 5.70 8.78
C CYS A 479 -22.14 5.83 8.43
N TYR A 480 -22.51 5.34 7.24
CA TYR A 480 -23.90 5.35 6.78
C TYR A 480 -24.86 4.63 7.73
N LYS A 481 -24.38 3.63 8.48
CA LYS A 481 -25.22 2.92 9.47
C LYS A 481 -25.71 3.82 10.61
N HIS A 482 -25.07 4.97 10.82
CA HIS A 482 -25.50 5.98 11.79
C HIS A 482 -26.18 7.20 11.14
N GLU A 483 -26.43 7.18 9.83
CA GLU A 483 -27.07 8.32 9.13
C GLU A 483 -28.55 8.47 9.47
N HIS A 484 -29.21 7.39 9.88
CA HIS A 484 -30.61 7.39 10.32
C HIS A 484 -30.79 7.71 11.82
N GLU A 485 -29.70 7.72 12.59
CA GLU A 485 -29.73 8.24 13.95
C GLU A 485 -29.99 9.75 13.86
N LYS A 486 -30.85 10.29 14.74
CA LYS A 486 -31.36 11.68 14.67
C LYS A 486 -30.25 12.68 14.29
N ARG A 487 -30.58 13.69 13.44
CA ARG A 487 -29.67 14.82 13.11
C ARG A 487 -28.94 15.25 14.40
N ASN A 488 -27.61 15.24 14.40
CA ASN A 488 -26.69 15.49 15.52
C ASN A 488 -26.15 14.27 16.30
N GLN A 489 -26.32 13.03 15.80
CA GLN A 489 -25.71 11.83 16.41
C GLN A 489 -24.44 11.32 15.70
N GLY A 490 -23.90 12.10 14.76
CA GLY A 490 -22.62 11.78 14.13
C GLY A 490 -21.51 11.69 15.18
N LYS A 491 -20.58 10.76 14.98
CA LYS A 491 -19.52 10.47 15.95
C LYS A 491 -18.35 11.44 15.82
N VAL A 492 -18.27 12.10 14.67
CA VAL A 492 -17.37 13.21 14.37
C VAL A 492 -18.19 14.49 14.25
N THR A 493 -17.86 15.51 15.04
CA THR A 493 -18.46 16.85 14.94
C THR A 493 -17.51 17.79 14.20
N VAL A 494 -18.07 18.69 13.39
CA VAL A 494 -17.31 19.71 12.67
C VAL A 494 -17.68 21.10 13.15
N THR A 495 -16.73 21.81 13.74
CA THR A 495 -16.82 23.25 14.03
C THR A 495 -15.98 24.04 13.03
N VAL A 496 -16.41 25.27 12.77
CA VAL A 496 -15.66 26.22 11.95
C VAL A 496 -15.24 27.36 12.84
N GLU A 497 -13.94 27.56 12.89
CA GLU A 497 -13.32 28.49 13.81
C GLU A 497 -12.35 29.39 13.04
N LYS A 498 -12.02 30.51 13.66
CA LYS A 498 -11.12 31.51 13.10
C LYS A 498 -9.97 31.72 14.05
N VAL A 499 -8.78 31.74 13.48
CA VAL A 499 -7.54 32.08 14.19
C VAL A 499 -7.01 33.41 13.67
N SER A 500 -6.66 34.31 14.58
CA SER A 500 -6.09 35.62 14.30
C SER A 500 -5.20 36.02 15.47
N CYS A 501 -4.15 36.81 15.21
CA CYS A 501 -3.40 37.42 16.30
C CYS A 501 -4.18 38.56 16.95
N THR A 502 -3.95 38.76 18.25
CA THR A 502 -4.60 39.79 19.08
C THR A 502 -4.40 41.20 18.56
N SER A 503 -3.26 41.46 17.90
CA SER A 503 -2.92 42.75 17.29
C SER A 503 -3.62 43.03 15.96
N HIS A 504 -4.19 42.02 15.28
CA HIS A 504 -4.76 42.19 13.94
C HIS A 504 -6.03 41.34 13.69
N ILE A 505 -7.15 41.84 14.20
CA ILE A 505 -8.49 41.24 14.01
C ILE A 505 -8.89 41.17 12.52
N SER A 506 -8.32 42.02 11.65
CA SER A 506 -8.69 42.10 10.23
C SER A 506 -8.14 40.95 9.36
N SER A 507 -7.13 40.20 9.83
CA SER A 507 -6.56 39.05 9.13
C SER A 507 -6.77 37.76 9.93
N SER A 508 -7.92 37.11 9.73
CA SER A 508 -8.21 35.80 10.32
C SER A 508 -8.07 34.67 9.29
N LEU A 509 -7.49 33.54 9.68
CA LEU A 509 -7.55 32.29 8.92
C LEU A 509 -8.71 31.45 9.42
N THR A 510 -9.41 30.77 8.51
CA THR A 510 -10.48 29.83 8.86
C THR A 510 -9.93 28.41 8.86
N TYR A 511 -10.22 27.65 9.91
CA TYR A 511 -9.96 26.22 9.97
C TYR A 511 -11.23 25.46 10.36
N TYR A 512 -11.21 24.16 10.09
CA TYR A 512 -12.32 23.26 10.36
C TYR A 512 -11.82 22.22 11.36
N LYS A 513 -12.46 22.16 12.52
CA LYS A 513 -12.06 21.28 13.61
C LYS A 513 -12.99 20.07 13.62
N HIS A 514 -12.42 18.89 13.38
CA HIS A 514 -13.10 17.59 13.38
C HIS A 514 -12.83 16.90 14.69
N GLU A 515 -13.85 16.69 15.51
CA GLU A 515 -13.69 16.09 16.83
C GLU A 515 -14.37 14.73 16.88
N ALA A 516 -13.59 13.68 17.13
CA ALA A 516 -14.11 12.37 17.50
C ALA A 516 -14.38 12.36 19.00
N ASN A 517 -15.66 12.30 19.38
CA ASN A 517 -16.12 12.49 20.75
C ASN A 517 -15.33 11.68 21.81
N ALA A 518 -14.99 12.38 22.90
CA ALA A 518 -14.20 11.93 24.03
C ALA A 518 -14.64 10.59 24.64
N GLY A 519 -13.73 9.59 24.61
CA GLY A 519 -13.77 8.43 25.51
C GLY A 519 -14.37 7.13 24.95
N LYS A 520 -15.23 7.20 23.93
CA LYS A 520 -15.83 5.98 23.32
C LYS A 520 -15.25 5.63 21.95
N TRP A 521 -14.82 6.63 21.19
CA TRP A 521 -14.38 6.47 19.80
C TRP A 521 -12.87 6.56 19.70
N LYS A 522 -12.32 5.87 18.71
CA LYS A 522 -10.91 5.93 18.35
C LYS A 522 -10.80 6.27 16.87
N VAL A 523 -9.84 7.12 16.52
CA VAL A 523 -9.62 7.46 15.12
C VAL A 523 -8.84 6.32 14.48
N ALA A 524 -9.47 5.60 13.56
CA ALA A 524 -8.89 4.47 12.86
C ALA A 524 -8.04 4.90 11.65
N ALA A 525 -8.38 6.04 11.05
CA ALA A 525 -7.68 6.63 9.92
C ALA A 525 -8.08 8.11 9.75
N ILE A 526 -7.24 8.88 9.06
CA ILE A 526 -7.58 10.21 8.55
C ILE A 526 -7.45 10.15 7.02
N LYS A 527 -8.47 10.64 6.31
CA LYS A 527 -8.58 10.58 4.85
C LYS A 527 -9.15 11.87 4.29
N TYR A 528 -9.03 12.06 2.98
CA TYR A 528 -9.71 13.12 2.24
C TYR A 528 -9.86 12.71 0.77
N ASN A 529 -10.81 13.30 0.06
CA ASN A 529 -10.91 13.16 -1.39
C ASN A 529 -10.20 14.33 -2.06
N ASP A 530 -9.36 14.02 -3.04
CA ASP A 530 -8.69 15.05 -3.83
C ASP A 530 -9.65 15.72 -4.84
N SER A 531 -9.11 16.62 -5.67
CA SER A 531 -9.91 17.33 -6.67
C SER A 531 -10.51 16.43 -7.75
N LYS A 532 -10.00 15.21 -7.93
CA LYS A 532 -10.53 14.20 -8.87
C LYS A 532 -11.58 13.31 -8.20
N GLY A 533 -11.76 13.45 -6.89
CA GLY A 533 -12.60 12.57 -6.09
C GLY A 533 -11.87 11.33 -5.59
N ASP A 534 -10.58 11.16 -5.89
CA ASP A 534 -9.81 10.02 -5.42
C ASP A 534 -9.64 10.13 -3.91
N ARG A 535 -10.02 9.06 -3.22
CA ARG A 535 -9.85 8.96 -1.77
C ARG A 535 -8.39 8.71 -1.41
N LYS A 536 -7.81 9.65 -0.67
CA LYS A 536 -6.43 9.65 -0.19
C LYS A 536 -6.36 9.41 1.31
N ARG A 537 -5.31 8.72 1.76
CA ARG A 537 -5.06 8.45 3.18
C ARG A 537 -3.93 9.36 3.68
N ILE A 538 -4.12 10.00 4.82
CA ILE A 538 -3.04 10.76 5.46
C ILE A 538 -2.10 9.79 6.16
N THR A 539 -0.83 9.80 5.74
CA THR A 539 0.23 8.99 6.36
C THR A 539 1.37 9.89 6.80
N ALA A 540 1.79 9.76 8.06
CA ALA A 540 2.94 10.46 8.63
C ALA A 540 3.69 9.52 9.56
N LYS A 541 5.01 9.69 9.64
CA LYS A 541 5.91 8.78 10.36
C LYS A 541 5.54 8.62 11.84
N ASP A 542 5.19 9.73 12.48
CA ASP A 542 4.93 9.80 13.92
C ASP A 542 3.44 9.74 14.25
N LEU A 543 2.58 9.61 13.22
CA LEU A 543 1.13 9.49 13.38
C LEU A 543 0.69 8.02 13.35
N GLN A 544 0.53 7.44 14.53
CA GLN A 544 0.15 6.04 14.68
C GLN A 544 -1.37 5.87 14.85
N PHE A 545 -1.92 4.85 14.19
CA PHE A 545 -3.34 4.50 14.29
C PHE A 545 -3.52 3.12 14.95
N PRO A 546 -4.60 2.91 15.73
CA PRO A 546 -5.61 3.90 16.11
C PRO A 546 -5.10 5.00 17.05
N ILE A 547 -5.64 6.21 16.91
CA ILE A 547 -5.49 7.27 17.92
C ILE A 547 -6.60 7.06 18.95
N TYR A 548 -6.22 6.79 20.19
CA TYR A 548 -7.14 6.56 21.29
C TYR A 548 -7.60 7.86 21.92
N GLY A 549 -8.71 7.82 22.64
CA GLY A 549 -9.22 8.96 23.40
C GLY A 549 -9.90 10.04 22.54
N PRO A 550 -10.31 11.15 23.19
CA PRO A 550 -10.78 12.33 22.46
C PRO A 550 -9.69 12.78 21.49
N ALA A 551 -10.03 12.88 20.21
CA ALA A 551 -9.12 13.35 19.19
C ALA A 551 -9.77 14.47 18.39
N SER A 552 -9.07 15.59 18.25
CA SER A 552 -9.45 16.73 17.44
C SER A 552 -8.44 16.93 16.31
N ILE A 553 -8.94 17.05 15.09
CA ILE A 553 -8.14 17.31 13.89
C ILE A 553 -8.59 18.65 13.33
N SER A 554 -7.74 19.67 13.46
CA SER A 554 -7.97 20.97 12.83
C SER A 554 -7.33 20.98 11.45
N VAL A 555 -8.08 21.36 10.42
CA VAL A 555 -7.60 21.36 9.04
C VAL A 555 -7.75 22.72 8.38
N PHE A 556 -6.70 23.13 7.68
CA PHE A 556 -6.65 24.31 6.84
C PHE A 556 -6.69 23.91 5.36
N TYR A 557 -7.48 24.65 4.59
CA TYR A 557 -7.70 24.38 3.17
C TYR A 557 -7.12 25.48 2.29
N CYS A 558 -6.53 25.06 1.16
CA CYS A 558 -6.21 25.94 0.05
C CYS A 558 -6.83 25.37 -1.22
N GLN A 559 -7.67 26.18 -1.88
CA GLN A 559 -8.46 25.75 -3.04
C GLN A 559 -9.28 24.47 -2.78
N ARG A 560 -9.90 24.35 -1.58
CA ARG A 560 -10.66 23.17 -1.12
C ARG A 560 -9.82 21.90 -0.93
N LYS A 561 -8.49 21.97 -1.00
CA LYS A 561 -7.57 20.87 -0.68
C LYS A 561 -7.03 21.04 0.74
N PRO A 562 -7.07 20.00 1.60
CA PRO A 562 -6.43 20.08 2.92
C PRO A 562 -4.91 20.15 2.72
N VAL A 563 -4.25 21.15 3.32
CA VAL A 563 -2.80 21.39 3.12
C VAL A 563 -2.00 21.38 4.42
N LEU A 564 -2.66 21.66 5.55
CA LEU A 564 -2.07 21.69 6.88
C LEU A 564 -3.10 21.18 7.88
N ILE A 565 -2.68 20.30 8.79
CA ILE A 565 -3.51 19.77 9.87
C ILE A 565 -2.80 19.90 11.21
N HIS A 566 -3.57 20.09 12.28
CA HIS A 566 -3.11 19.91 13.66
C HIS A 566 -3.88 18.75 14.26
N VAL A 567 -3.17 17.73 14.75
CA VAL A 567 -3.76 16.56 15.39
C VAL A 567 -3.48 16.64 16.89
N GLU A 568 -4.55 16.65 17.67
CA GLU A 568 -4.48 16.64 19.13
C GLU A 568 -5.30 15.47 19.68
N SER A 569 -4.68 14.67 20.53
CA SER A 569 -5.32 13.62 21.30
C SER A 569 -4.63 13.47 22.65
N ASN A 570 -5.45 13.35 23.69
CA ASN A 570 -5.01 13.04 25.05
C ASN A 570 -4.96 11.53 25.34
N GLY A 571 -5.12 10.68 24.32
CA GLY A 571 -5.00 9.23 24.45
C GLY A 571 -3.56 8.75 24.63
N ASN A 572 -3.37 7.44 24.55
CA ASN A 572 -2.06 6.79 24.55
C ASN A 572 -1.82 6.10 23.19
N PRO A 573 -0.86 6.56 22.36
CA PRO A 573 0.06 7.67 22.62
C PRO A 573 -0.65 9.03 22.57
N ARG A 574 -0.12 9.98 23.34
CA ARG A 574 -0.55 11.38 23.27
C ARG A 574 0.00 11.96 21.97
N VAL A 575 -0.85 12.62 21.21
CA VAL A 575 -0.46 13.29 19.95
C VAL A 575 -0.82 14.76 20.09
N LYS A 576 0.13 15.65 19.84
CA LYS A 576 -0.10 17.11 19.77
C LYS A 576 0.92 17.70 18.80
N SER A 577 0.64 17.56 17.52
CA SER A 577 1.58 17.86 16.44
C SER A 577 0.87 18.45 15.21
N TRP A 578 1.60 19.30 14.49
CA TRP A 578 1.19 19.84 13.21
C TRP A 578 1.78 19.01 12.07
N TYR A 579 1.02 18.81 11.00
CA TYR A 579 1.47 18.10 9.81
C TYR A 579 1.10 18.87 8.55
N LYS A 580 2.02 18.94 7.59
CA LYS A 580 1.79 19.54 6.28
C LYS A 580 1.87 18.52 5.17
N GLN A 581 1.15 18.80 4.09
CA GLN A 581 1.18 17.97 2.90
C GLN A 581 2.49 18.18 2.13
N ARG A 582 3.19 17.09 1.78
CA ARG A 582 4.32 17.10 0.83
C ARG A 582 3.87 16.70 -0.57
N ASP A 583 3.89 15.40 -0.83
CA ASP A 583 3.73 14.78 -2.14
C ASP A 583 2.69 13.67 -2.01
N GLY A 584 1.58 13.83 -2.73
CA GLY A 584 0.44 12.92 -2.65
C GLY A 584 -0.12 12.78 -1.23
N ASP A 585 0.04 11.58 -0.69
CA ASP A 585 -0.59 11.08 0.55
C ASP A 585 0.37 11.10 1.76
N THR A 586 1.61 11.57 1.55
CA THR A 586 2.63 11.67 2.59
C THR A 586 2.60 13.04 3.25
N TRP A 587 2.55 13.03 4.57
CA TRP A 587 2.52 14.20 5.42
C TRP A 587 3.74 14.19 6.34
N GLU A 588 4.32 15.37 6.56
CA GLU A 588 5.47 15.55 7.46
C GLU A 588 5.12 16.47 8.61
N GLU A 589 5.72 16.21 9.77
CA GLU A 589 5.56 17.07 10.94
C GLU A 589 6.17 18.45 10.68
N THR A 590 5.51 19.49 11.17
CA THR A 590 5.94 20.90 11.04
C THR A 590 5.57 21.68 12.31
N LEU A 591 5.87 22.98 12.35
CA LEU A 591 5.49 23.90 13.44
C LEU A 591 5.76 23.32 14.84
N ASN A 592 6.95 22.74 15.02
CA ASN A 592 7.32 22.03 16.25
C ASN A 592 7.21 22.97 17.46
N GLY A 593 6.41 22.57 18.45
CA GLY A 593 6.17 23.34 19.67
C GLY A 593 5.17 24.49 19.51
N ALA A 594 4.61 24.73 18.33
CA ALA A 594 3.53 25.69 18.17
C ALA A 594 2.27 25.19 18.91
N PRO A 595 1.51 26.08 19.57
CA PRO A 595 0.26 25.71 20.22
C PRO A 595 -0.79 25.25 19.19
N ASN A 596 -1.92 24.75 19.68
CA ASN A 596 -3.05 24.40 18.81
C ASN A 596 -3.64 25.68 18.17
N PRO A 597 -4.45 25.57 17.11
CA PRO A 597 -5.05 26.74 16.45
C PRO A 597 -5.87 27.66 17.37
N ASP A 598 -6.42 27.12 18.46
CA ASP A 598 -7.26 27.86 19.40
C ASP A 598 -6.42 28.77 20.33
N GLU A 599 -5.14 28.43 20.50
CA GLU A 599 -4.19 29.05 21.43
C GLU A 599 -3.08 29.85 20.72
N ILE A 600 -3.06 29.88 19.39
CA ILE A 600 -1.98 30.50 18.62
C ILE A 600 -2.17 32.02 18.48
N ASP A 601 -1.40 32.78 19.26
CA ASP A 601 -1.28 34.24 19.11
C ASP A 601 0.05 34.60 18.44
N ASP A 602 1.17 34.49 19.18
CA ASP A 602 2.52 34.83 18.70
C ASP A 602 2.99 33.96 17.51
N GLY A 603 2.44 32.74 17.38
CA GLY A 603 2.73 31.81 16.30
C GLY A 603 2.01 32.11 14.98
N PHE A 604 1.09 33.10 14.93
CA PHE A 604 0.25 33.32 13.76
C PHE A 604 1.06 33.62 12.49
N LYS A 605 2.15 34.37 12.62
CA LYS A 605 3.05 34.66 11.48
C LYS A 605 3.65 33.38 10.90
N GLN A 606 4.14 32.48 11.76
CA GLN A 606 4.72 31.19 11.34
C GLN A 606 3.66 30.32 10.66
N LEU A 607 2.43 30.28 11.19
CA LEU A 607 1.31 29.57 10.57
C LEU A 607 1.02 30.09 9.15
N VAL A 608 1.00 31.41 8.95
CA VAL A 608 0.79 32.01 7.62
C VAL A 608 1.94 31.68 6.65
N GLU A 609 3.18 31.75 7.12
CA GLU A 609 4.37 31.39 6.32
C GLU A 609 4.35 29.91 5.92
N GLU A 610 3.96 29.03 6.84
CA GLU A 610 3.83 27.61 6.59
C GLU A 610 2.77 27.31 5.54
N LEU A 611 1.59 27.95 5.66
CA LEU A 611 0.53 27.84 4.66
C LEU A 611 0.97 28.36 3.28
N ARG A 612 1.72 29.46 3.22
CA ARG A 612 2.30 29.94 1.95
C ARG A 612 3.27 28.93 1.35
N SER A 613 4.06 28.27 2.18
CA SER A 613 5.03 27.25 1.73
C SER A 613 4.35 26.06 1.03
N VAL A 614 3.12 25.73 1.42
CA VAL A 614 2.29 24.68 0.81
C VAL A 614 1.31 25.20 -0.26
N GLY A 615 1.53 26.42 -0.76
CA GLY A 615 0.85 26.94 -1.95
C GLY A 615 -0.29 27.93 -1.69
N CYS A 616 -0.51 28.35 -0.45
CA CYS A 616 -1.55 29.34 -0.11
C CYS A 616 -1.07 30.78 -0.36
N ARG A 617 -0.99 31.19 -1.63
CA ARG A 617 -0.28 32.41 -2.08
C ARG A 617 -0.94 33.75 -1.71
N ASN A 618 -2.24 33.76 -1.39
CA ASN A 618 -3.01 34.99 -1.17
C ASN A 618 -3.19 35.36 0.31
N LEU A 619 -2.44 34.72 1.21
CA LEU A 619 -2.50 35.05 2.63
C LEU A 619 -1.66 36.31 2.87
N LYS A 620 -2.27 37.34 3.47
CA LYS A 620 -1.54 38.55 3.88
C LYS A 620 -0.85 38.27 5.22
N THR A 621 0.47 38.21 5.22
CA THR A 621 1.26 38.58 6.41
C THR A 621 1.15 40.08 6.53
N HIS A 622 1.02 40.59 7.75
CA HIS A 622 1.04 42.00 8.15
C HIS A 622 1.29 43.00 7.02
N ALA A 623 0.39 43.99 6.85
CA ALA A 623 0.85 45.24 6.25
C ALA A 623 2.00 45.73 7.14
N GLU A 624 3.21 45.82 6.60
CA GLU A 624 4.26 46.62 7.24
C GLU A 624 3.60 47.94 7.68
N PRO A 625 3.78 48.38 8.94
CA PRO A 625 3.26 49.66 9.38
C PRO A 625 3.69 50.67 8.34
N SER A 626 2.70 51.27 7.65
CA SER A 626 2.94 52.13 6.51
C SER A 626 3.96 53.17 6.95
N LYS A 627 5.18 53.06 6.41
CA LYS A 627 6.27 54.00 6.68
C LYS A 627 5.67 55.41 6.56
N PRO A 628 5.75 56.26 7.59
CA PRO A 628 5.06 57.54 7.60
C PRO A 628 5.43 58.29 6.31
N SER A 629 4.42 58.52 5.47
CA SER A 629 4.58 59.22 4.21
C SER A 629 5.09 60.62 4.54
N SER A 630 6.38 60.87 4.27
CA SER A 630 6.97 62.19 4.34
C SER A 630 6.31 63.06 3.26
N ARG A 631 5.31 63.84 3.70
CA ARG A 631 4.58 64.80 2.90
C ARG A 631 5.54 65.92 2.47
N PRO A 632 5.73 66.19 1.16
CA PRO A 632 6.23 67.48 0.71
C PRO A 632 5.08 68.48 0.85
N GLY A 633 5.29 69.55 1.62
CA GLY A 633 4.40 70.70 1.59
C GLY A 633 4.49 71.41 0.25
N ILE A 634 3.35 71.91 -0.24
CA ILE A 634 3.24 73.01 -1.22
C ILE A 634 1.83 73.62 -1.06
N ASP A 635 1.84 74.92 -1.26
CA ASP A 635 0.89 75.95 -0.90
C ASP A 635 -0.51 75.90 -1.53
N SER A 636 -1.45 76.40 -0.73
CA SER A 636 -2.56 77.32 -1.01
C SER A 636 -2.83 77.78 -2.45
N ASP A 637 -4.04 77.53 -2.98
CA ASP A 637 -4.94 78.57 -3.54
C ASP A 637 -6.39 78.01 -3.74
N PRO A 638 -7.48 78.81 -3.63
CA PRO A 638 -8.87 78.34 -3.52
C PRO A 638 -9.68 78.50 -4.82
N GLY A 639 -10.64 77.59 -5.05
CA GLY A 639 -11.55 77.75 -6.19
C GLY A 639 -12.72 76.77 -6.30
N LEU A 640 -13.85 77.17 -5.71
CA LEU A 640 -15.23 77.06 -6.24
C LEU A 640 -16.02 75.72 -6.26
N ARG A 641 -17.18 75.81 -5.58
CA ARG A 641 -18.54 75.29 -5.87
C ARG A 641 -18.84 73.78 -5.74
N GLY A 642 -19.80 73.48 -4.85
CA GLY A 642 -20.48 72.17 -4.66
C GLY A 642 -21.51 71.83 -5.76
N PRO A 643 -22.59 71.03 -5.50
CA PRO A 643 -23.13 70.57 -4.21
C PRO A 643 -23.50 69.06 -4.10
N LYS A 644 -23.85 68.71 -2.85
CA LYS A 644 -24.66 67.60 -2.29
C LYS A 644 -25.38 66.61 -3.22
N GLY A 645 -25.34 65.33 -2.82
CA GLY A 645 -26.24 64.28 -3.30
C GLY A 645 -26.18 63.00 -2.45
N GLU A 646 -27.04 62.97 -1.43
CA GLU A 646 -27.52 61.86 -0.58
C GLU A 646 -28.05 60.65 -1.37
N LYS A 647 -27.68 59.40 -1.01
CA LYS A 647 -28.51 58.18 -1.21
C LYS A 647 -28.17 57.05 -0.22
N ASP A 648 -29.25 56.56 0.37
CA ASP A 648 -29.45 55.36 1.20
C ASP A 648 -29.39 54.03 0.39
N PRO A 649 -29.47 52.84 1.04
CA PRO A 649 -28.80 51.61 0.62
C PRO A 649 -29.66 50.68 -0.24
N GLN A 650 -29.02 49.94 -1.16
CA GLN A 650 -29.65 48.82 -1.87
C GLN A 650 -28.89 47.50 -1.65
N THR A 651 -29.59 46.60 -0.96
CA THR A 651 -29.75 45.16 -1.21
C THR A 651 -28.95 44.59 -2.39
N ILE A 652 -27.98 43.73 -2.09
CA ILE A 652 -27.26 42.94 -3.10
C ILE A 652 -27.95 41.58 -3.26
N THR A 653 -28.63 41.44 -4.39
CA THR A 653 -29.09 40.18 -5.00
C THR A 653 -27.90 39.49 -5.70
N TYR A 654 -27.72 38.19 -5.48
CA TYR A 654 -26.71 37.38 -6.17
C TYR A 654 -27.05 37.17 -7.66
N PRO A 655 -26.09 37.26 -8.60
CA PRO A 655 -26.31 36.84 -9.98
C PRO A 655 -26.12 35.32 -10.17
N ALA A 656 -26.94 34.78 -11.06
CA ALA A 656 -26.98 33.39 -11.48
C ALA A 656 -25.72 32.95 -12.26
N ILE A 657 -25.42 31.65 -12.13
CA ILE A 657 -24.33 30.90 -12.77
C ILE A 657 -24.64 30.69 -14.26
N PRO A 658 -23.71 30.97 -15.20
CA PRO A 658 -23.85 30.54 -16.59
C PRO A 658 -23.33 29.09 -16.79
N THR A 659 -24.16 28.29 -17.43
CA THR A 659 -23.90 26.93 -17.93
C THR A 659 -22.81 26.93 -19.02
N PRO A 660 -21.87 25.96 -19.05
CA PRO A 660 -20.88 25.90 -20.13
C PRO A 660 -21.40 25.11 -21.34
N GLU A 661 -21.21 25.75 -22.51
CA GLU A 661 -21.51 25.29 -23.85
C GLU A 661 -20.42 24.34 -24.37
N VAL A 662 -20.85 23.24 -24.99
CA VAL A 662 -20.03 22.17 -25.56
C VAL A 662 -19.44 22.62 -26.89
N ARG A 663 -18.11 22.55 -27.07
CA ARG A 663 -17.44 22.83 -28.35
C ARG A 663 -16.73 21.58 -28.87
N GLN A 664 -17.12 21.16 -30.07
CA GLN A 664 -16.56 20.04 -30.84
C GLN A 664 -15.19 20.39 -31.42
N GLU A 665 -14.28 19.40 -31.42
CA GLU A 665 -13.00 19.43 -32.12
C GLU A 665 -13.17 19.01 -33.59
N ALA A 666 -12.52 19.74 -34.50
CA ALA A 666 -12.31 19.32 -35.88
C ALA A 666 -10.82 19.46 -36.24
N SER A 667 -10.32 18.40 -36.88
CA SER A 667 -9.00 18.24 -37.51
C SER A 667 -8.75 19.26 -38.62
N PRO A 668 -7.48 19.49 -39.02
CA PRO A 668 -7.19 19.25 -40.44
C PRO A 668 -5.78 18.69 -40.75
N GLY A 669 -5.74 17.95 -41.86
CA GLY A 669 -4.53 17.44 -42.49
C GLY A 669 -3.97 18.31 -43.63
N SER A 670 -2.74 17.94 -43.98
CA SER A 670 -1.85 18.20 -45.14
C SER A 670 -2.31 18.96 -46.40
N SER A 671 -1.38 19.76 -46.96
CA SER A 671 -0.95 19.66 -48.39
C SER A 671 0.36 20.45 -48.70
N GLU A 672 1.29 19.75 -49.38
CA GLU A 672 2.21 20.10 -50.50
C GLU A 672 3.01 21.44 -50.63
N VAL A 673 4.37 21.35 -50.55
CA VAL A 673 5.46 21.46 -51.60
C VAL A 673 5.28 22.51 -52.74
N PRO A 674 6.30 23.29 -53.26
CA PRO A 674 7.65 22.88 -53.73
C PRO A 674 8.88 23.82 -53.49
N GLN A 675 10.03 23.32 -53.99
CA GLN A 675 11.44 23.57 -53.67
C GLN A 675 12.21 24.62 -54.52
N THR A 676 13.42 24.96 -54.01
CA THR A 676 14.74 25.26 -54.67
C THR A 676 14.97 26.64 -55.34
N PRO A 677 16.24 27.11 -55.58
CA PRO A 677 17.52 26.36 -55.76
C PRO A 677 18.83 26.95 -55.14
N HIS A 678 19.88 26.12 -54.98
CA HIS A 678 21.18 26.24 -55.69
C HIS A 678 22.29 25.27 -55.19
N LYS A 679 23.03 24.72 -56.17
CA LYS A 679 24.18 23.77 -56.17
C LYS A 679 25.52 24.56 -56.25
N PRO A 680 26.73 23.99 -55.98
CA PRO A 680 27.46 23.06 -56.89
C PRO A 680 28.20 21.91 -56.15
N ALA A 681 28.12 20.63 -56.56
CA ALA A 681 28.95 19.89 -57.53
C ALA A 681 30.46 19.75 -57.19
N VAL A 682 30.96 18.51 -56.98
CA VAL A 682 32.08 17.85 -57.70
C VAL A 682 32.40 16.43 -57.17
N LYS A 683 32.46 15.50 -58.13
CA LYS A 683 33.19 14.21 -58.30
C LYS A 683 32.96 12.95 -57.45
N GLU A 684 32.67 11.90 -58.22
CA GLU A 684 32.62 10.47 -57.93
C GLU A 684 33.97 9.84 -57.58
N THR A 685 33.94 8.80 -56.75
CA THR A 685 34.74 7.57 -56.95
C THR A 685 34.06 6.40 -56.25
N ALA A 686 34.04 5.26 -56.93
CA ALA A 686 33.32 4.04 -56.58
C ALA A 686 34.12 3.09 -55.67
N SER A 687 33.43 2.42 -54.75
CA SER A 687 33.64 1.04 -54.24
C SER A 687 32.61 0.86 -53.10
N GLY A 688 31.63 -0.03 -53.14
CA GLY A 688 31.79 -1.48 -53.11
C GLY A 688 31.87 -1.95 -51.65
N ASP A 689 30.74 -2.27 -51.01
CA ASP A 689 30.53 -3.56 -50.30
C ASP A 689 29.11 -3.68 -49.70
N THR A 690 28.65 -4.92 -49.70
CA THR A 690 27.31 -5.41 -49.35
C THR A 690 27.12 -5.68 -47.86
N THR A 691 25.91 -5.44 -47.33
CA THR A 691 25.44 -6.03 -46.05
C THR A 691 23.95 -6.35 -46.14
N PRO A 692 23.49 -7.55 -45.73
CA PRO A 692 22.09 -7.95 -45.89
C PRO A 692 21.23 -7.67 -44.65
N THR A 693 20.00 -7.27 -44.90
CA THR A 693 18.89 -7.12 -43.94
C THR A 693 18.17 -8.46 -43.75
N PRO A 694 17.82 -8.90 -42.53
CA PRO A 694 16.98 -10.07 -42.33
C PRO A 694 15.48 -9.70 -42.33
N GLN A 695 14.71 -10.42 -43.15
CA GLN A 695 13.24 -10.38 -43.23
C GLN A 695 12.59 -11.33 -42.20
N ASN A 696 11.48 -10.89 -41.63
CA ASN A 696 10.52 -11.69 -40.85
C ASN A 696 9.80 -12.72 -41.74
N PRO A 697 9.45 -13.92 -41.22
CA PRO A 697 8.52 -14.81 -41.90
C PRO A 697 7.10 -14.74 -41.30
N THR A 698 6.12 -14.62 -42.21
CA THR A 698 4.69 -14.93 -42.00
C THR A 698 4.45 -16.40 -42.37
N PRO A 699 3.59 -17.17 -41.66
CA PRO A 699 3.36 -18.57 -41.98
C PRO A 699 2.28 -18.74 -43.05
N SER A 700 2.57 -19.63 -43.99
CA SER A 700 1.71 -20.09 -45.08
C SER A 700 0.80 -21.24 -44.65
N ILE A 701 -0.41 -21.19 -45.21
CA ILE A 701 -1.48 -22.18 -45.15
C ILE A 701 -1.19 -23.30 -46.15
N SER A 702 -1.36 -24.56 -45.75
CA SER A 702 -1.65 -25.67 -46.66
C SER A 702 -2.52 -26.75 -45.99
N ASN A 703 -3.72 -26.91 -46.54
CA ASN A 703 -4.47 -28.17 -46.63
C ASN A 703 -4.21 -28.72 -48.06
N PRO A 704 -4.31 -30.03 -48.38
CA PRO A 704 -5.60 -30.76 -48.33
C PRO A 704 -5.54 -32.31 -48.13
N HIS A 705 -6.65 -32.93 -47.70
CA HIS A 705 -7.48 -33.87 -48.50
C HIS A 705 -8.43 -34.73 -47.63
N ASP A 706 -9.72 -34.58 -47.91
CA ASP A 706 -10.81 -35.55 -48.14
C ASP A 706 -10.94 -36.87 -47.37
N GLY A 707 -12.17 -37.07 -46.88
CA GLY A 707 -12.75 -38.36 -46.50
C GLY A 707 -14.21 -38.20 -46.07
N ALA A 708 -15.12 -38.23 -47.04
CA ALA A 708 -16.57 -38.11 -46.89
C ALA A 708 -17.23 -39.40 -46.37
N ILE A 709 -18.25 -39.30 -45.49
CA ILE A 709 -19.46 -40.15 -45.46
C ILE A 709 -20.65 -39.30 -44.95
N ASN A 710 -21.79 -39.41 -45.65
CA ASN A 710 -23.05 -38.68 -45.49
C ASN A 710 -24.01 -39.35 -44.46
N PRO A 711 -25.15 -38.72 -44.11
CA PRO A 711 -25.95 -38.94 -42.91
C PRO A 711 -27.25 -39.72 -43.15
N GLU A 712 -27.88 -40.18 -42.08
CA GLU A 712 -29.34 -40.34 -41.94
C GLU A 712 -29.63 -40.76 -40.48
N ASP A 713 -30.49 -40.03 -39.76
CA ASP A 713 -31.85 -40.51 -39.47
C ASP A 713 -32.58 -39.56 -38.47
N GLN A 714 -33.83 -39.25 -38.79
CA GLN A 714 -34.80 -38.51 -37.96
C GLN A 714 -35.94 -39.46 -37.57
N GLY A 715 -36.39 -39.41 -36.31
CA GLY A 715 -37.75 -39.86 -35.95
C GLY A 715 -37.87 -40.22 -34.47
N LYS A 716 -38.51 -39.40 -33.63
CA LYS A 716 -39.95 -39.30 -33.31
C LYS A 716 -40.56 -40.45 -32.47
N THR A 717 -41.14 -40.00 -31.36
CA THR A 717 -42.43 -40.39 -30.72
C THR A 717 -42.54 -41.57 -29.74
N ALA A 718 -42.83 -41.19 -28.48
CA ALA A 718 -44.04 -41.46 -27.68
C ALA A 718 -44.07 -42.56 -26.59
N LYS A 719 -44.61 -42.11 -25.43
CA LYS A 719 -45.40 -42.80 -24.36
C LYS A 719 -44.73 -43.84 -23.45
N ASP A 720 -44.60 -43.55 -22.14
CA ASP A 720 -45.61 -43.90 -21.11
C ASP A 720 -45.20 -43.48 -19.67
N THR A 721 -45.96 -42.55 -19.10
CA THR A 721 -46.69 -42.60 -17.82
C THR A 721 -46.28 -43.62 -16.73
N THR A 722 -45.93 -43.14 -15.51
CA THR A 722 -46.58 -43.51 -14.22
C THR A 722 -46.07 -42.69 -13.02
N ASP A 723 -47.00 -41.96 -12.43
CA ASP A 723 -47.23 -41.52 -11.04
C ASP A 723 -46.15 -41.63 -9.94
N SER A 724 -45.92 -40.53 -9.22
CA SER A 724 -46.19 -40.42 -7.77
C SER A 724 -45.82 -39.02 -7.26
N ALA A 725 -46.85 -38.17 -7.08
CA ALA A 725 -46.76 -36.92 -6.34
C ALA A 725 -47.33 -37.15 -4.92
N SER A 726 -46.51 -36.98 -3.89
CA SER A 726 -46.97 -36.86 -2.50
C SER A 726 -46.73 -35.44 -2.00
N SER A 727 -47.83 -34.74 -1.76
CA SER A 727 -47.91 -33.37 -1.24
C SER A 727 -47.79 -33.39 0.30
N PRO A 728 -46.93 -32.55 0.91
CA PRO A 728 -46.89 -32.44 2.36
C PRO A 728 -47.97 -31.48 2.89
N ASN A 729 -48.98 -32.09 3.49
CA ASN A 729 -49.80 -31.64 4.62
C ASN A 729 -49.79 -30.12 4.96
N LEU A 730 -50.71 -29.38 4.33
CA LEU A 730 -51.02 -27.97 4.62
C LEU A 730 -51.68 -27.75 6.00
N LYS A 731 -52.18 -28.82 6.65
CA LYS A 731 -52.91 -28.73 7.94
C LYS A 731 -52.02 -28.45 9.15
N ASN A 732 -50.76 -28.92 9.15
CA ASN A 732 -49.88 -28.73 10.32
C ASN A 732 -49.27 -27.32 10.39
N LYS A 733 -49.04 -26.67 9.23
CA LYS A 733 -48.60 -25.27 9.20
C LYS A 733 -49.67 -24.26 9.61
N LEU A 734 -50.96 -24.64 9.54
CA LEU A 734 -52.06 -23.75 9.90
C LEU A 734 -52.27 -23.68 11.42
N LEU A 735 -52.01 -24.77 12.15
CA LEU A 735 -52.08 -24.82 13.61
C LEU A 735 -50.92 -24.05 14.27
N ASP A 736 -49.70 -24.18 13.77
CA ASP A 736 -48.54 -23.42 14.28
C ASP A 736 -48.68 -21.90 14.05
N LEU A 737 -49.38 -21.47 13.00
CA LEU A 737 -49.58 -20.04 12.72
C LEU A 737 -50.66 -19.40 13.60
N LEU A 738 -51.57 -20.17 14.17
CA LEU A 738 -52.65 -19.69 15.03
C LEU A 738 -52.15 -19.39 16.45
N ASP A 739 -51.24 -20.20 16.99
CA ASP A 739 -50.72 -20.01 18.35
C ASP A 739 -49.84 -18.75 18.51
N TYR A 740 -48.96 -18.48 17.54
CA TYR A 740 -48.11 -17.28 17.63
C TYR A 740 -48.88 -15.97 17.47
N LYS A 741 -49.97 -15.96 16.70
CA LYS A 741 -50.81 -14.76 16.54
C LYS A 741 -51.61 -14.46 17.80
N ILE A 742 -52.11 -15.49 18.49
CA ILE A 742 -52.82 -15.33 19.76
C ILE A 742 -51.85 -14.83 20.84
N LEU A 743 -50.64 -15.40 20.92
CA LEU A 743 -49.61 -14.97 21.86
C LEU A 743 -49.18 -13.52 21.61
N PHE A 744 -49.03 -13.13 20.34
CA PHE A 744 -48.67 -11.78 19.94
C PHE A 744 -49.76 -10.76 20.26
N LEU A 745 -51.04 -11.10 20.03
CA LEU A 745 -52.17 -10.26 20.40
C LEU A 745 -52.29 -10.06 21.92
N LEU A 746 -52.04 -11.11 22.71
CA LEU A 746 -52.03 -11.02 24.18
C LEU A 746 -50.90 -10.12 24.69
N LEU A 747 -49.71 -10.17 24.06
CA LEU A 747 -48.58 -9.30 24.37
C LEU A 747 -48.88 -7.82 24.06
N ILE A 748 -49.52 -7.53 22.93
CA ILE A 748 -49.96 -6.17 22.57
C ILE A 748 -51.00 -5.67 23.57
N LEU A 749 -51.97 -6.50 23.94
CA LEU A 749 -53.00 -6.12 24.92
C LEU A 749 -52.39 -5.80 26.29
N LEU A 750 -51.39 -6.59 26.73
CA LEU A 750 -50.67 -6.36 27.98
C LEU A 750 -49.88 -5.03 27.94
N LEU A 751 -49.25 -4.72 26.80
CA LEU A 751 -48.51 -3.48 26.60
C LEU A 751 -49.44 -2.26 26.64
N LEU A 752 -50.61 -2.36 26.00
CA LEU A 752 -51.64 -1.31 26.01
C LEU A 752 -52.20 -1.09 27.42
N LEU A 753 -52.43 -2.16 28.18
CA LEU A 753 -52.84 -2.09 29.59
C LEU A 753 -51.76 -1.42 30.46
N MET A 754 -50.49 -1.78 30.27
CA MET A 754 -49.35 -1.16 30.96
C MET A 754 -49.25 0.35 30.64
N LEU A 755 -49.46 0.74 29.38
CA LEU A 755 -49.48 2.15 28.97
C LEU A 755 -50.69 2.91 29.52
N ALA A 756 -51.86 2.27 29.59
CA ALA A 756 -53.06 2.84 30.20
C ALA A 756 -52.90 3.07 31.71
N VAL A 757 -52.29 2.12 32.43
CA VAL A 757 -51.95 2.24 33.86
C VAL A 757 -50.87 3.31 34.07
N ARG A 758 -49.86 3.40 33.17
CA ARG A 758 -48.82 4.43 33.23
C ARG A 758 -49.38 5.85 33.02
N ARG A 759 -50.40 6.01 32.16
CA ARG A 759 -51.07 7.30 31.91
C ARG A 759 -52.01 7.72 33.05
N ARG A 760 -52.65 6.80 33.76
CA ARG A 760 -53.56 7.13 34.87
C ARG A 760 -52.99 6.64 36.20
N ARG A 761 -52.21 7.51 36.87
CA ARG A 761 -51.64 7.30 38.21
C ARG A 761 -52.72 7.12 39.29
N ARG A 762 -53.42 5.98 39.33
CA ARG A 762 -54.34 5.62 40.43
C ARG A 762 -54.04 4.22 40.94
N LYS A 763 -53.66 4.12 42.22
CA LYS A 763 -53.27 2.88 42.93
C LYS A 763 -54.31 1.75 42.83
N LYS A 764 -55.59 2.05 42.56
CA LYS A 764 -56.66 1.04 42.44
C LYS A 764 -56.50 0.08 41.24
N TYR A 765 -55.78 0.47 40.18
CA TYR A 765 -55.61 -0.38 38.98
C TYR A 765 -54.39 -1.30 39.05
N LEU A 766 -53.43 -1.03 39.94
CA LEU A 766 -52.23 -1.86 40.08
C LEU A 766 -52.58 -3.26 40.61
N ASN A 767 -53.53 -3.34 41.54
CA ASN A 767 -53.97 -4.61 42.12
C ASN A 767 -54.77 -5.45 41.12
N LEU A 768 -55.53 -4.81 40.22
CA LEU A 768 -56.23 -5.50 39.12
C LEU A 768 -55.24 -6.00 38.07
N LEU A 769 -54.23 -5.19 37.71
CA LEU A 769 -53.17 -5.58 36.78
C LEU A 769 -52.36 -6.78 37.31
N LEU A 770 -52.05 -6.79 38.60
CA LEU A 770 -51.32 -7.89 39.23
C LEU A 770 -52.14 -9.19 39.21
N LYS A 771 -53.45 -9.14 39.49
CA LYS A 771 -54.35 -10.31 39.37
C LYS A 771 -54.45 -10.82 37.94
N LEU A 772 -54.51 -9.93 36.95
CA LEU A 772 -54.52 -10.32 35.54
C LEU A 772 -53.20 -10.96 35.10
N LEU A 773 -52.06 -10.47 35.58
CA LEU A 773 -50.74 -11.06 35.33
C LEU A 773 -50.63 -12.48 35.90
N VAL A 774 -51.13 -12.70 37.12
CA VAL A 774 -51.15 -14.04 37.74
C VAL A 774 -52.05 -14.99 36.96
N LEU A 775 -53.23 -14.54 36.52
CA LEU A 775 -54.13 -15.35 35.70
C LEU A 775 -53.50 -15.72 34.34
N LEU A 776 -52.79 -14.77 33.71
CA LEU A 776 -52.11 -15.01 32.44
C LEU A 776 -50.98 -16.03 32.58
N MET A 777 -50.22 -15.97 33.68
CA MET A 777 -49.18 -16.96 33.97
C MET A 777 -49.76 -18.37 34.20
N LEU A 778 -50.89 -18.47 34.89
CA LEU A 778 -51.59 -19.75 35.09
C LEU A 778 -52.06 -20.37 33.76
N ILE A 779 -52.59 -19.55 32.84
CA ILE A 779 -52.99 -19.99 31.50
C ILE A 779 -51.78 -20.49 30.70
N LEU A 780 -50.64 -19.78 30.76
CA LEU A 780 -49.40 -20.18 30.11
C LEU A 780 -48.84 -21.50 30.67
N LEU A 781 -48.91 -21.70 31.99
CA LEU A 781 -48.53 -22.95 32.65
C LEU A 781 -49.41 -24.12 32.24
N LEU A 782 -50.74 -23.91 32.13
CA LEU A 782 -51.67 -24.91 31.63
C LEU A 782 -51.38 -25.31 30.17
N MET A 783 -51.10 -24.33 29.31
CA MET A 783 -50.74 -24.58 27.91
C MET A 783 -49.42 -25.34 27.77
N LEU A 784 -48.43 -25.03 28.61
CA LEU A 784 -47.16 -25.76 28.66
C LEU A 784 -47.32 -27.21 29.14
N ASN A 785 -48.20 -27.45 30.13
CA ASN A 785 -48.48 -28.79 30.62
C ASN A 785 -49.17 -29.67 29.56
N LEU A 786 -50.14 -29.11 28.82
CA LEU A 786 -50.81 -29.82 27.73
C LEU A 786 -49.84 -30.18 26.59
N ASN A 787 -48.87 -29.32 26.29
CA ASN A 787 -47.83 -29.62 25.30
C ASN A 787 -46.84 -30.71 25.77
N LEU A 788 -46.61 -30.81 27.08
CA LEU A 788 -45.73 -31.84 27.64
C LEU A 788 -46.36 -33.24 27.54
N GLU A 789 -47.67 -33.35 27.81
CA GLU A 789 -48.40 -34.62 27.65
C GLU A 789 -48.41 -35.08 26.19
N ASP A 790 -48.61 -34.16 25.24
CA ASP A 790 -48.64 -34.49 23.82
C ASP A 790 -47.24 -34.93 23.29
N THR A 791 -46.17 -34.44 23.92
CA THR A 791 -44.79 -34.86 23.63
C THR A 791 -44.45 -36.21 24.27
N LEU A 792 -44.96 -36.50 25.46
CA LEU A 792 -44.78 -37.79 26.15
C LEU A 792 -45.54 -38.91 25.45
N VAL A 793 -46.75 -38.66 24.95
CA VAL A 793 -47.53 -39.63 24.17
C VAL A 793 -46.86 -39.95 22.82
N LYS A 794 -46.28 -38.93 22.14
CA LYS A 794 -45.54 -39.15 20.88
C LYS A 794 -44.22 -39.90 21.05
N ASN A 795 -43.59 -39.82 22.22
CA ASN A 795 -42.38 -40.59 22.53
C ASN A 795 -42.66 -42.00 23.06
N SER A 796 -43.88 -42.29 23.53
CA SER A 796 -44.30 -43.64 23.92
C SER A 796 -44.80 -44.50 22.74
N LEU A 797 -45.03 -43.89 21.57
CA LEU A 797 -45.51 -44.54 20.34
C LEU A 797 -44.41 -44.69 19.27
N LYS A 798 -43.15 -44.36 19.61
CA LYS A 798 -41.94 -44.70 18.87
C LYS A 798 -41.15 -45.73 19.66
#